data_AF-A0A423WI92-F1
#
_entry.id   AF-A0A423WI92-F1
#
_cell.length_a   1.000
_cell.length_b   1.000
_cell.length_c   1.000
_cell.angle_alpha   90.00
_cell.angle_beta   90.00
_cell.angle_gamma   90.00
#
_symmetry.space_group_name_H-M   'P 1'
#
loop_
_entity.id
_entity.type
_entity.pdbx_description
1 polymer ?
#
loop_
_entity_poly.entity_id
_entity_poly.type
_entity_poly.pdbx_seq_one_letter_code
_entity_poly.pdbx_strand_id
1 'polypeptide(L)'
;MTGIIGQELANIPALGSSKEAVVAHIATTIPCALEQIRCYVEFVDNRILPLYKTFETIDTSKIYRVCYEDLWYIFRVGDILYAPENISQSYAVAAAQFLWRIYKVVIPGDTSSHGEIQDFRVDCYYIDYDGTEFGAVTRTFTLEAYQDEREVTTFPFYPVRFVANFAEILAQARSTGKDFIQSIHERYGTYSGWKVMHDPYGEEENDVVVGDVSKTPEHIDSDIIVDFNEAFNHHPTWKPKVTACSAPDTVRTRTWPSDARYISWSDPNRTELLKVEDDIIVVCDGFHDIDFNSYKWEDKYLSKRLDEGVRRPEPQDDDLALLPRRIVGYALWERKFVRLDTRFLHRAAVNAEDNPFDKLQISTIHKKLIQSDIEKSGTVLRTQDLIRGKGKGVVVLLHGVPGVGKTATAEAVAQKWGKPLFPITCGDLGFTADSVEKSLNEIFRLAHLWDCVLLLDEADVFIEQRTTKDLQRNALVPEPVFLRMLEYYNGILFLTTNRPGVLDEAVKSRVHLSLTYKALDLEQTKAIFQLNIDQVQDIEEQRAKATDTAPMDIYDTEILQFAEEHFRNQSYDYGRWNGRQIRNAFSIAASLAHFEAAGKPGRAVQLRPEHFQQVQEATLLYDRYRASILTGSDGKIARELEARNDDFGEADNYQKPGLAATAPLDDGSISEVLTVE
;
A
#
# COMPACT_ATOMS: atom_id res chain seq x y z
N MET A 1 29.19 54.65 1.52
CA MET A 1 27.95 55.30 2.01
C MET A 1 27.58 54.87 3.43
N THR A 2 27.97 53.68 3.91
CA THR A 2 27.74 53.21 5.29
C THR A 2 28.58 53.93 6.36
N GLY A 3 29.77 54.46 6.01
CA GLY A 3 30.65 55.13 6.98
C GLY A 3 30.13 56.46 7.54
N ILE A 4 29.48 57.29 6.71
CA ILE A 4 28.94 58.59 7.13
C ILE A 4 27.65 58.41 7.94
N ILE A 5 26.79 57.45 7.54
CA ILE A 5 25.53 57.15 8.24
C ILE A 5 25.80 56.42 9.57
N GLY A 6 26.82 55.56 9.63
CA GLY A 6 27.19 54.81 10.84
C GLY A 6 27.76 55.68 11.97
N GLN A 7 28.47 56.77 11.65
CA GLN A 7 29.04 57.65 12.68
C GLN A 7 28.00 58.58 13.34
N GLU A 8 26.96 59.02 12.63
CA GLU A 8 25.90 59.83 13.24
C GLU A 8 24.86 58.99 14.02
N LEU A 9 24.58 57.76 13.58
CA LEU A 9 23.69 56.84 14.31
C LEU A 9 24.26 56.43 15.68
N ALA A 10 25.58 56.44 15.86
CA ALA A 10 26.23 56.13 17.13
C ALA A 10 26.03 57.21 18.22
N ASN A 11 25.60 58.42 17.84
CA ASN A 11 25.35 59.54 18.77
C ASN A 11 23.86 59.67 19.18
N ILE A 12 22.99 58.75 18.76
CA ILE A 12 21.59 58.73 19.20
C ILE A 12 21.55 58.12 20.61
N PRO A 13 21.10 58.85 21.65
CA PRO A 13 20.95 58.28 22.99
C PRO A 13 19.98 57.10 22.93
N ALA A 14 20.38 55.97 23.51
CA ALA A 14 19.55 54.79 23.63
C ALA A 14 18.27 55.10 24.44
N LEU A 15 17.20 55.45 23.74
CA LEU A 15 15.84 55.50 24.28
C LEU A 15 14.88 54.95 23.23
N GLY A 16 14.07 53.96 23.63
CA GLY A 16 13.16 53.20 22.79
C GLY A 16 12.17 54.06 21.98
N SER A 17 12.60 54.51 20.82
CA SER A 17 11.81 55.31 19.89
C SER A 17 11.47 54.50 18.63
N SER A 18 10.20 54.52 18.22
CA SER A 18 9.67 53.77 17.06
C SER A 18 10.45 54.05 15.77
N LYS A 19 10.38 53.15 14.79
CA LYS A 19 10.99 53.32 13.45
C LYS A 19 10.68 54.70 12.83
N GLU A 20 9.55 55.32 13.19
CA GLU A 20 9.16 56.64 12.70
C GLU A 20 10.00 57.79 13.28
N ALA A 21 10.50 57.66 14.51
CA ALA A 21 11.32 58.69 15.16
C ALA A 21 12.75 58.76 14.58
N VAL A 22 13.32 57.60 14.20
CA VAL A 22 14.63 57.53 13.53
C VAL A 22 14.54 58.11 12.12
N VAL A 23 13.47 57.78 11.38
CA VAL A 23 13.21 58.35 10.05
C VAL A 23 12.96 59.86 10.12
N ALA A 24 12.22 60.33 11.13
CA ALA A 24 12.01 61.75 11.36
C ALA A 24 13.31 62.50 11.67
N HIS A 25 14.21 61.91 12.47
CA HIS A 25 15.50 62.51 12.79
C HIS A 25 16.43 62.58 11.57
N ILE A 26 16.52 61.51 10.77
CA ILE A 26 17.30 61.49 9.51
C ILE A 26 16.76 62.52 8.51
N ALA A 27 15.43 62.67 8.42
CA ALA A 27 14.78 63.65 7.55
C ALA A 27 15.03 65.10 7.98
N THR A 28 15.23 65.38 9.28
CA THR A 28 15.46 66.74 9.79
C THR A 28 16.93 67.15 9.84
N THR A 29 17.87 66.22 9.98
CA THR A 29 19.27 66.56 10.29
C THR A 29 20.15 66.65 9.03
N ILE A 30 19.86 65.90 7.95
CA ILE A 30 20.62 65.98 6.69
C ILE A 30 19.68 65.79 5.48
N PRO A 31 19.11 66.88 4.91
CA PRO A 31 18.22 66.80 3.74
C PRO A 31 18.83 66.04 2.54
N CYS A 32 20.15 66.17 2.37
CA CYS A 32 20.92 65.47 1.34
C CYS A 32 20.92 63.94 1.50
N ALA A 33 20.95 63.42 2.74
CA ALA A 33 20.92 61.97 2.98
C ALA A 33 19.55 61.37 2.63
N LEU A 34 18.46 62.11 2.92
CA LEU A 34 17.12 61.69 2.52
C LEU A 34 16.95 61.66 1.00
N GLU A 35 17.47 62.66 0.28
CA GLU A 35 17.48 62.68 -1.19
C GLU A 35 18.28 61.51 -1.77
N GLN A 36 19.46 61.20 -1.21
CA GLN A 36 20.29 60.07 -1.64
C GLN A 36 19.61 58.72 -1.40
N ILE A 37 18.96 58.52 -0.24
CA ILE A 37 18.20 57.29 0.04
C ILE A 37 17.02 57.16 -0.92
N ARG A 38 16.31 58.26 -1.24
CA ARG A 38 15.24 58.24 -2.23
C ARG A 38 15.74 57.84 -3.61
N CYS A 39 16.86 58.39 -4.07
CA CYS A 39 17.48 57.98 -5.33
C CYS A 39 17.90 56.51 -5.32
N TYR A 40 18.40 56.00 -4.19
CA TYR A 40 18.75 54.58 -4.06
C TYR A 40 17.51 53.67 -4.12
N VAL A 41 16.44 54.01 -3.39
CA VAL A 41 15.17 53.26 -3.44
C VAL A 41 14.58 53.29 -4.85
N GLU A 42 14.56 54.46 -5.49
CA GLU A 42 14.10 54.60 -6.88
C GLU A 42 14.94 53.76 -7.85
N PHE A 43 16.26 53.69 -7.64
CA PHE A 43 17.13 52.82 -8.41
C PHE A 43 16.81 51.34 -8.18
N VAL A 44 16.63 50.90 -6.93
CA VAL A 44 16.25 49.53 -6.60
C VAL A 44 14.91 49.18 -7.25
N ASP A 45 13.90 50.03 -7.11
CA ASP A 45 12.55 49.81 -7.61
C ASP A 45 12.49 49.78 -9.14
N ASN A 46 13.23 50.66 -9.82
CA ASN A 46 13.16 50.80 -11.28
C ASN A 46 14.18 49.95 -12.03
N ARG A 47 15.26 49.50 -11.38
CA ARG A 47 16.36 48.77 -12.06
C ARG A 47 16.62 47.38 -11.52
N ILE A 48 16.53 47.17 -10.20
CA ILE A 48 16.86 45.88 -9.58
C ILE A 48 15.62 44.99 -9.45
N LEU A 49 14.51 45.50 -8.90
CA LEU A 49 13.28 44.72 -8.75
C LEU A 49 12.72 44.19 -10.07
N PRO A 50 12.74 44.93 -11.21
CA PRO A 50 12.27 44.37 -12.47
C PRO A 50 13.10 43.17 -12.91
N LEU A 51 14.43 43.19 -12.72
CA LEU A 51 15.31 42.05 -13.02
C LEU A 51 14.96 40.85 -12.14
N TYR A 52 14.81 41.06 -10.83
CA TYR A 52 14.39 40.02 -9.90
C TYR A 52 13.01 39.42 -10.27
N LYS A 53 12.06 40.26 -10.68
CA LYS A 53 10.69 39.83 -11.02
C LYS A 53 10.54 39.24 -12.43
N THR A 54 11.58 39.30 -13.27
CA THR A 54 11.56 38.83 -14.66
C THR A 54 10.98 37.43 -14.83
N PHE A 55 11.28 36.53 -13.88
CA PHE A 55 10.90 35.12 -13.93
C PHE A 55 9.81 34.72 -12.92
N GLU A 56 9.07 35.70 -12.37
CA GLU A 56 7.91 35.42 -11.49
C GLU A 56 6.72 34.88 -12.27
N THR A 57 6.38 35.56 -13.37
CA THR A 57 5.29 35.15 -14.25
C THR A 57 5.87 34.56 -15.53
N ILE A 58 5.74 33.25 -15.67
CA ILE A 58 6.24 32.51 -16.83
C ILE A 58 5.09 32.30 -17.82
N ASP A 59 5.35 32.65 -19.08
CA ASP A 59 4.51 32.35 -20.22
C ASP A 59 5.03 31.07 -20.86
N THR A 60 4.35 29.95 -20.61
CA THR A 60 4.79 28.62 -21.07
C THR A 60 4.85 28.47 -22.59
N SER A 61 4.32 29.43 -23.36
CA SER A 61 4.47 29.46 -24.82
C SER A 61 5.85 29.99 -25.27
N LYS A 62 6.63 30.57 -24.36
CA LYS A 62 7.94 31.16 -24.65
C LYS A 62 9.07 30.25 -24.18
N ILE A 63 10.15 30.25 -24.96
CA ILE A 63 11.41 29.61 -24.61
C ILE A 63 12.24 30.61 -23.80
N TYR A 64 12.58 30.23 -22.57
CA TYR A 64 13.43 31.03 -21.69
C TYR A 64 14.87 30.50 -21.76
N ARG A 65 15.79 31.37 -22.21
CA ARG A 65 17.23 31.10 -22.23
C ARG A 65 17.93 31.96 -21.21
N VAL A 66 18.86 31.38 -20.46
CA VAL A 66 19.47 32.00 -19.29
C VAL A 66 20.97 31.73 -19.23
N CYS A 67 21.73 32.74 -18.84
CA CYS A 67 23.16 32.61 -18.53
C CYS A 67 23.33 31.94 -17.17
N TYR A 68 24.52 31.39 -16.92
CA TYR A 68 24.84 30.74 -15.64
C TYR A 68 24.70 31.69 -14.45
N GLU A 69 25.06 32.95 -14.66
CA GLU A 69 24.94 34.03 -13.67
C GLU A 69 23.50 34.40 -13.34
N ASP A 70 22.51 33.98 -14.14
CA ASP A 70 21.10 34.30 -13.93
C ASP A 70 20.33 33.20 -13.19
N LEU A 71 20.96 32.05 -12.91
CA LEU A 71 20.29 30.89 -12.30
C LEU A 71 19.64 31.25 -10.96
N TRP A 72 20.22 32.14 -10.17
CA TRP A 72 19.67 32.55 -8.88
C TRP A 72 18.36 33.36 -8.98
N TYR A 73 18.04 33.95 -10.14
CA TYR A 73 16.72 34.56 -10.37
C TYR A 73 15.62 33.51 -10.63
N ILE A 74 16.04 32.33 -11.07
CA ILE A 74 15.18 31.21 -11.47
C ILE A 74 14.90 30.32 -10.27
N PHE A 75 15.92 29.91 -9.52
CA PHE A 75 15.74 29.04 -8.36
C PHE A 75 15.50 29.87 -7.11
N ARG A 76 14.30 29.77 -6.54
CA ARG A 76 13.92 30.47 -5.31
C ARG A 76 13.62 29.50 -4.20
N VAL A 77 13.93 29.90 -2.97
CA VAL A 77 13.53 29.16 -1.78
C VAL A 77 12.00 29.13 -1.71
N GLY A 78 11.44 27.95 -1.41
CA GLY A 78 9.99 27.69 -1.35
C GLY A 78 9.38 27.18 -2.66
N ASP A 79 10.04 27.39 -3.81
CA ASP A 79 9.56 26.88 -5.10
C ASP A 79 9.59 25.36 -5.16
N ILE A 80 8.68 24.79 -5.95
CA ILE A 80 8.71 23.37 -6.30
C ILE A 80 9.63 23.19 -7.50
N LEU A 81 10.69 22.41 -7.30
CA LEU A 81 11.60 21.91 -8.29
C LEU A 81 11.01 20.68 -8.99
N TYR A 82 11.08 20.67 -10.31
CA TYR A 82 10.80 19.52 -11.15
C TYR A 82 12.11 18.89 -11.61
N ALA A 83 12.30 17.63 -11.26
CA ALA A 83 13.47 16.82 -11.62
C ALA A 83 12.99 15.51 -12.26
N PRO A 84 12.70 15.52 -13.57
CA PRO A 84 12.44 14.30 -14.30
C PRO A 84 13.80 13.59 -14.49
N GLU A 85 14.19 12.72 -13.57
CA GLU A 85 15.34 11.84 -13.84
C GLU A 85 15.14 11.10 -15.16
N ASN A 86 16.23 10.57 -15.75
CA ASN A 86 16.20 9.67 -16.90
C ASN A 86 15.37 8.42 -16.56
N ILE A 87 14.05 8.54 -16.64
CA ILE A 87 13.10 7.45 -16.62
C ILE A 87 13.41 6.71 -17.91
N SER A 88 14.35 5.76 -17.85
CA SER A 88 14.37 4.69 -18.82
C SER A 88 12.94 4.16 -18.85
N GLN A 89 12.39 3.95 -20.05
CA GLN A 89 11.01 3.52 -20.29
C GLN A 89 10.69 2.12 -19.71
N SER A 90 11.41 1.67 -18.68
CA SER A 90 11.09 0.49 -17.91
C SER A 90 9.99 0.83 -16.90
N TYR A 91 8.97 -0.02 -16.85
CA TYR A 91 7.86 0.07 -15.89
C TYR A 91 8.32 0.06 -14.42
N ALA A 92 9.59 -0.26 -14.14
CA ALA A 92 10.17 -0.35 -12.81
C ALA A 92 10.44 1.02 -12.14
N VAL A 93 10.73 2.08 -12.90
CA VAL A 93 11.10 3.42 -12.35
C VAL A 93 9.87 4.33 -12.11
N ALA A 94 8.66 3.83 -12.40
CA ALA A 94 7.46 4.65 -12.52
C ALA A 94 6.96 5.33 -11.22
N ALA A 95 7.55 5.05 -10.06
CA ALA A 95 7.18 5.63 -8.76
C ALA A 95 8.26 6.52 -8.12
N ALA A 96 9.34 6.86 -8.85
CA ALA A 96 10.40 7.75 -8.36
C ALA A 96 9.88 9.18 -8.10
N GLN A 97 10.50 9.88 -7.16
CA GLN A 97 10.12 11.24 -6.77
C GLN A 97 10.68 12.26 -7.77
N PHE A 98 9.79 13.04 -8.39
CA PHE A 98 10.16 14.04 -9.40
C PHE A 98 9.84 15.49 -8.99
N LEU A 99 9.13 15.70 -7.88
CA LEU A 99 8.85 17.03 -7.31
C LEU A 99 9.53 17.21 -5.97
N TRP A 100 10.19 18.34 -5.78
CA TRP A 100 10.98 18.62 -4.57
C TRP A 100 10.79 20.08 -4.18
N ARG A 101 10.67 20.42 -2.90
CA ARG A 101 10.63 21.82 -2.48
C ARG A 101 12.03 22.32 -2.20
N ILE A 102 12.39 23.45 -2.79
CA ILE A 102 13.69 24.11 -2.60
C ILE A 102 13.70 24.76 -1.21
N TYR A 103 14.73 24.47 -0.43
CA TYR A 103 14.91 25.11 0.87
C TYR A 103 16.23 25.89 0.97
N LYS A 104 17.21 25.61 0.11
CA LYS A 104 18.48 26.34 0.05
C LYS A 104 19.01 26.39 -1.38
N VAL A 105 19.53 27.55 -1.78
CA VAL A 105 20.24 27.76 -3.05
C VAL A 105 21.65 28.23 -2.72
N VAL A 106 22.66 27.51 -3.19
CA VAL A 106 24.07 27.82 -2.91
C VAL A 106 24.69 28.50 -4.13
N ILE A 107 25.19 29.72 -3.92
CA ILE A 107 25.73 30.55 -5.00
C ILE A 107 27.18 30.15 -5.31
N PRO A 108 27.54 29.96 -6.60
CA PRO A 108 28.91 29.77 -7.04
C PRO A 108 29.78 30.97 -6.67
N GLY A 109 30.73 30.77 -5.75
CA GLY A 109 31.60 31.83 -5.22
C GLY A 109 31.79 31.76 -3.70
N ASP A 110 31.00 30.92 -3.02
CA ASP A 110 31.00 30.94 -1.56
C ASP A 110 32.20 30.23 -0.89
N THR A 111 33.07 29.54 -1.66
CA THR A 111 34.12 28.68 -1.06
C THR A 111 35.51 28.63 -1.73
N SER A 112 35.78 29.22 -2.91
CA SER A 112 37.12 29.11 -3.53
C SER A 112 37.97 30.37 -3.43
N SER A 113 39.19 30.20 -2.93
CA SER A 113 40.26 31.21 -2.87
C SER A 113 40.94 31.46 -4.22
N HIS A 114 40.49 30.79 -5.30
CA HIS A 114 41.31 30.56 -6.51
C HIS A 114 40.62 30.79 -7.86
N GLY A 115 39.43 31.42 -7.91
CA GLY A 115 38.85 31.86 -9.19
C GLY A 115 38.34 30.74 -10.11
N GLU A 116 38.14 29.53 -9.59
CA GLU A 116 37.47 28.44 -10.31
C GLU A 116 35.94 28.61 -10.21
N ILE A 117 35.25 28.50 -11.35
CA ILE A 117 33.78 28.54 -11.42
C ILE A 117 33.24 27.25 -10.78
N GLN A 118 32.51 27.40 -9.68
CA GLN A 118 31.88 26.27 -8.98
C GLN A 118 30.54 25.89 -9.60
N ASP A 119 30.11 24.66 -9.39
CA ASP A 119 28.79 24.18 -9.78
C ASP A 119 27.67 24.83 -8.94
N PHE A 120 26.50 24.99 -9.56
CA PHE A 120 25.32 25.57 -8.94
C PHE A 120 24.57 24.48 -8.18
N ARG A 121 24.34 24.67 -6.88
CA ARG A 121 23.72 23.66 -6.01
C ARG A 121 22.41 24.13 -5.43
N VAL A 122 21.43 23.24 -5.41
CA VAL A 122 20.10 23.47 -4.85
C VAL A 122 19.77 22.33 -3.90
N ASP A 123 19.57 22.65 -2.63
CA ASP A 123 19.11 21.67 -1.65
C ASP A 123 17.58 21.71 -1.57
N CYS A 124 16.98 20.54 -1.74
CA CYS A 124 15.55 20.35 -1.81
C CYS A 124 15.10 19.23 -0.86
N TYR A 125 13.80 19.13 -0.62
CA TYR A 125 13.21 18.00 0.10
C TYR A 125 11.88 17.58 -0.50
N TYR A 126 11.51 16.33 -0.26
CA TYR A 126 10.13 15.86 -0.38
C TYR A 126 9.64 15.40 0.99
N ILE A 127 8.35 15.10 1.13
CA ILE A 127 7.75 14.69 2.40
C ILE A 127 7.47 13.19 2.34
N ASP A 128 7.94 12.40 3.31
CA ASP A 128 7.63 10.97 3.42
C ASP A 128 7.08 10.65 4.81
N TYR A 129 6.49 9.46 4.99
CA TYR A 129 5.96 8.98 6.26
C TYR A 129 6.87 7.92 6.87
N ASP A 130 7.35 8.15 8.09
CA ASP A 130 8.32 7.26 8.75
C ASP A 130 7.69 6.10 9.54
N GLY A 131 6.36 5.95 9.43
CA GLY A 131 5.54 5.03 10.21
C GLY A 131 4.91 5.66 11.45
N THR A 132 5.36 6.86 11.84
CA THR A 132 4.83 7.59 13.00
C THR A 132 4.46 9.03 12.66
N GLU A 133 5.31 9.74 11.92
CA GLU A 133 5.12 11.14 11.53
C GLU A 133 5.63 11.44 10.10
N PHE A 134 5.20 12.57 9.55
CA PHE A 134 5.62 13.04 8.24
C PHE A 134 6.94 13.80 8.31
N GLY A 135 7.95 13.36 7.58
CA GLY A 135 9.30 13.89 7.62
C GLY A 135 9.76 14.52 6.31
N ALA A 136 10.59 15.57 6.39
CA ALA A 136 11.32 16.08 5.23
C ALA A 136 12.51 15.16 4.92
N VAL A 137 12.60 14.69 3.68
CA VAL A 137 13.70 13.87 3.17
C VAL A 137 14.47 14.70 2.14
N THR A 138 15.72 15.04 2.44
CA THR A 138 16.48 16.04 1.68
C THR A 138 17.37 15.43 0.58
N ARG A 139 17.50 16.14 -0.55
CA ARG A 139 18.40 15.83 -1.66
C ARG A 139 19.07 17.11 -2.19
N THR A 140 20.34 17.02 -2.56
CA THR A 140 21.06 18.11 -3.23
C THR A 140 21.15 17.84 -4.72
N PHE A 141 20.71 18.79 -5.53
CA PHE A 141 20.87 18.79 -6.97
C PHE A 141 22.01 19.73 -7.37
N THR A 142 22.84 19.31 -8.32
CA THR A 142 24.00 20.08 -8.78
C THR A 142 23.95 20.26 -10.29
N LEU A 143 24.13 21.49 -10.76
CA LEU A 143 24.22 21.85 -12.17
C LEU A 143 25.63 22.36 -12.47
N GLU A 144 26.31 21.70 -13.40
CA GLU A 144 27.66 22.09 -13.83
C GLU A 144 27.67 23.49 -14.46
N ALA A 145 28.76 24.21 -14.24
CA ALA A 145 28.95 25.53 -14.82
C ALA A 145 28.95 25.52 -16.36
N TYR A 146 28.35 26.54 -16.96
CA TYR A 146 28.27 26.67 -18.42
C TYR A 146 28.50 28.12 -18.86
N GLN A 147 28.94 28.32 -20.11
CA GLN A 147 29.32 29.65 -20.63
C GLN A 147 28.22 30.29 -21.49
N ASP A 148 27.54 29.52 -22.35
CA ASP A 148 26.53 30.04 -23.27
C ASP A 148 25.11 29.99 -22.69
N GLU A 149 24.21 30.82 -23.21
CA GLU A 149 22.79 30.76 -22.86
C GLU A 149 22.17 29.38 -23.17
N ARG A 150 21.63 28.74 -22.12
CA ARG A 150 20.90 27.47 -22.22
C ARG A 150 19.43 27.67 -21.95
N GLU A 151 18.61 26.86 -22.59
CA GLU A 151 17.16 26.84 -22.35
C GLU A 151 16.87 26.16 -21.01
N VAL A 152 16.02 26.78 -20.18
CA VAL A 152 15.71 26.32 -18.81
C VAL A 152 15.17 24.88 -18.79
N THR A 153 14.32 24.52 -19.76
CA THR A 153 13.68 23.19 -19.85
C THR A 153 14.66 22.08 -20.24
N THR A 154 15.86 22.41 -20.71
CA THR A 154 16.91 21.45 -21.05
C THR A 154 17.77 21.03 -19.87
N PHE A 155 17.61 21.69 -18.72
CA PHE A 155 18.30 21.32 -17.50
C PHE A 155 17.76 19.99 -16.94
N PRO A 156 18.61 19.20 -16.26
CA PRO A 156 18.18 17.96 -15.60
C PRO A 156 17.12 18.20 -14.51
N PHE A 157 17.09 19.42 -13.96
CA PHE A 157 16.09 19.88 -13.01
C PHE A 157 15.88 21.39 -13.17
N TYR A 158 14.66 21.86 -12.96
CA TYR A 158 14.30 23.27 -13.02
C TYR A 158 12.97 23.51 -12.29
N PRO A 159 12.63 24.76 -11.91
CA PRO A 159 11.37 25.01 -11.21
C PRO A 159 10.15 24.61 -12.04
N VAL A 160 9.16 23.99 -11.39
CA VAL A 160 8.00 23.38 -12.05
C VAL A 160 7.21 24.37 -12.91
N ARG A 161 7.24 25.67 -12.58
CA ARG A 161 6.55 26.75 -13.35
C ARG A 161 7.02 26.91 -14.80
N PHE A 162 8.18 26.37 -15.16
CA PHE A 162 8.67 26.37 -16.55
C PHE A 162 8.17 25.17 -17.36
N VAL A 163 7.50 24.19 -16.74
CA VAL A 163 6.91 23.06 -17.44
C VAL A 163 5.60 23.49 -18.10
N ALA A 164 5.41 23.17 -19.39
CA ALA A 164 4.22 23.60 -20.13
C ALA A 164 2.89 23.18 -19.47
N ASN A 165 2.82 21.95 -18.95
CA ASN A 165 1.64 21.38 -18.30
C ASN A 165 1.80 21.29 -16.77
N PHE A 166 2.51 22.23 -16.15
CA PHE A 166 2.82 22.16 -14.71
C PHE A 166 1.56 22.06 -13.82
N ALA A 167 0.47 22.72 -14.21
CA ALA A 167 -0.79 22.68 -13.46
C ALA A 167 -1.41 21.28 -13.43
N GLU A 168 -1.34 20.53 -14.54
CA GLU A 168 -1.81 19.15 -14.62
C GLU A 168 -0.91 18.21 -13.81
N ILE A 169 0.41 18.39 -13.91
CA ILE A 169 1.39 17.61 -13.14
C ILE A 169 1.18 17.80 -11.63
N LEU A 170 1.03 19.05 -11.19
CA LEU A 170 0.75 19.36 -9.78
C LEU A 170 -0.62 18.82 -9.36
N ALA A 171 -1.66 18.94 -10.19
CA ALA A 171 -2.98 18.39 -9.88
C ALA A 171 -2.93 16.86 -9.72
N GLN A 172 -2.23 16.16 -10.61
CA GLN A 172 -2.02 14.72 -10.53
C GLN A 172 -1.23 14.34 -9.28
N ALA A 173 -0.11 15.02 -9.02
CA ALA A 173 0.71 14.78 -7.83
C ALA A 173 -0.06 15.02 -6.52
N ARG A 174 -0.87 16.09 -6.46
CA ARG A 174 -1.77 16.36 -5.32
C ARG A 174 -2.82 15.25 -5.16
N SER A 175 -3.39 14.76 -6.25
CA SER A 175 -4.33 13.62 -6.19
C SER A 175 -3.65 12.39 -5.62
N THR A 176 -2.45 12.06 -6.11
CA THR A 176 -1.70 10.91 -5.60
C THR A 176 -1.27 11.10 -4.13
N GLY A 177 -0.93 12.31 -3.71
CA GLY A 177 -0.67 12.63 -2.31
C GLY A 177 -1.89 12.43 -1.41
N LYS A 178 -3.10 12.75 -1.90
CA LYS A 178 -4.36 12.43 -1.19
C LYS A 178 -4.55 10.92 -1.08
N ASP A 179 -4.29 10.18 -2.15
CA ASP A 179 -4.38 8.71 -2.14
C ASP A 179 -3.37 8.10 -1.16
N PHE A 180 -2.15 8.65 -1.07
CA PHE A 180 -1.13 8.25 -0.10
C PHE A 180 -1.62 8.47 1.34
N ILE A 181 -2.10 9.68 1.67
CA ILE A 181 -2.65 9.99 3.00
C ILE A 181 -3.83 9.08 3.34
N GLN A 182 -4.73 8.86 2.39
CA GLN A 182 -5.87 7.99 2.59
C GLN A 182 -5.41 6.54 2.87
N SER A 183 -4.28 6.09 2.30
CA SER A 183 -3.75 4.74 2.56
C SER A 183 -3.23 4.55 3.99
N ILE A 184 -2.84 5.63 4.67
CA ILE A 184 -2.43 5.59 6.08
C ILE A 184 -3.65 5.39 6.98
N HIS A 185 -4.77 6.01 6.62
CA HIS A 185 -6.03 5.96 7.37
C HIS A 185 -6.85 4.71 7.07
N GLU A 186 -7.04 4.40 5.79
CA GLU A 186 -7.74 3.23 5.26
C GLU A 186 -6.70 2.19 4.84
N ARG A 187 -6.36 1.31 5.78
CA ARG A 187 -5.25 0.37 5.62
C ARG A 187 -5.55 -0.79 4.68
N TYR A 188 -6.80 -1.19 4.53
CA TYR A 188 -7.17 -2.35 3.71
C TYR A 188 -7.57 -1.92 2.29
N GLY A 189 -7.07 -2.64 1.29
CA GLY A 189 -7.47 -2.49 -0.11
C GLY A 189 -7.00 -3.66 -0.96
N THR A 190 -7.40 -3.67 -2.23
CA THR A 190 -6.97 -4.65 -3.24
C THR A 190 -5.95 -4.00 -4.17
N TYR A 191 -4.87 -4.69 -4.49
CA TYR A 191 -3.83 -4.17 -5.39
C TYR A 191 -3.66 -5.08 -6.59
N SER A 192 -3.61 -4.47 -7.78
CA SER A 192 -3.30 -5.18 -9.02
C SER A 192 -2.30 -4.39 -9.85
N GLY A 193 -1.02 -4.74 -9.74
CA GLY A 193 0.05 -4.03 -10.42
C GLY A 193 1.44 -4.58 -10.15
N TRP A 194 2.45 -3.95 -10.73
CA TRP A 194 3.84 -4.32 -10.51
C TRP A 194 4.37 -3.77 -9.19
N LYS A 195 5.25 -4.51 -8.53
CA LYS A 195 6.00 -3.98 -7.37
C LYS A 195 6.91 -2.82 -7.77
N VAL A 196 7.08 -1.90 -6.83
CA VAL A 196 8.06 -0.82 -6.93
C VAL A 196 9.44 -1.34 -6.51
N MET A 197 10.38 -1.35 -7.45
CA MET A 197 11.72 -1.92 -7.26
C MET A 197 12.76 -0.91 -6.77
N HIS A 198 12.53 0.36 -7.07
CA HIS A 198 13.43 1.45 -6.73
C HIS A 198 12.95 2.19 -5.50
N ASP A 199 13.87 2.82 -4.79
CA ASP A 199 13.51 3.80 -3.78
C ASP A 199 13.00 5.10 -4.44
N PRO A 200 12.48 6.07 -3.66
CA PRO A 200 12.06 7.36 -4.20
C PRO A 200 13.19 8.16 -4.87
N TYR A 201 14.46 7.80 -4.68
CA TYR A 201 15.62 8.38 -5.35
C TYR A 201 15.93 7.73 -6.71
N GLY A 202 15.20 6.69 -7.09
CA GLY A 202 15.43 5.94 -8.33
C GLY A 202 16.55 4.90 -8.23
N GLU A 203 17.14 4.71 -7.05
CA GLU A 203 18.25 3.79 -6.84
C GLU A 203 17.74 2.35 -6.63
N GLU A 204 18.43 1.38 -7.24
CA GLU A 204 18.21 -0.04 -6.94
C GLU A 204 18.80 -0.35 -5.56
N GLU A 205 18.00 -0.97 -4.70
CA GLU A 205 18.42 -1.25 -3.33
C GLU A 205 19.34 -2.48 -3.25
N ASN A 206 20.43 -2.34 -2.50
CA ASN A 206 21.41 -3.39 -2.23
C ASN A 206 20.99 -4.30 -1.06
N ASP A 207 19.69 -4.62 -0.93
CA ASP A 207 19.25 -5.59 0.08
C ASP A 207 19.79 -6.98 -0.30
N VAL A 208 20.91 -7.33 0.33
CA VAL A 208 21.54 -8.64 0.28
C VAL A 208 21.11 -9.39 1.53
N VAL A 209 19.97 -10.07 1.43
CA VAL A 209 19.81 -11.34 2.14
C VAL A 209 20.01 -12.43 1.08
N VAL A 210 21.10 -13.19 1.21
CA VAL A 210 21.41 -14.29 0.31
C VAL A 210 20.24 -15.27 0.29
N GLY A 211 19.53 -15.36 -0.83
CA GLY A 211 18.35 -16.22 -1.00
C GLY A 211 17.01 -15.49 -1.17
N ASP A 212 16.97 -14.16 -1.06
CA ASP A 212 15.72 -13.41 -1.26
C ASP A 212 15.43 -13.20 -2.77
N VAL A 213 14.29 -13.72 -3.23
CA VAL A 213 13.78 -13.62 -4.61
C VAL A 213 13.21 -12.20 -4.89
N SER A 214 13.22 -11.31 -3.89
CA SER A 214 12.67 -9.95 -3.91
C SER A 214 13.23 -9.00 -4.98
N LYS A 215 14.29 -9.36 -5.73
CA LYS A 215 14.85 -8.54 -6.83
C LYS A 215 14.17 -8.70 -8.19
N THR A 216 13.24 -9.64 -8.36
CA THR A 216 12.52 -9.77 -9.63
C THR A 216 11.28 -8.89 -9.66
N PRO A 217 11.03 -8.14 -10.75
CA PRO A 217 9.74 -7.51 -10.99
C PRO A 217 8.65 -8.58 -10.89
N GLU A 218 7.74 -8.40 -9.96
CA GLU A 218 6.63 -9.32 -9.71
C GLU A 218 5.34 -8.52 -9.78
N HIS A 219 4.38 -9.04 -10.55
CA HIS A 219 3.03 -8.52 -10.57
C HIS A 219 2.30 -9.08 -9.35
N ILE A 220 1.79 -8.20 -8.50
CA ILE A 220 1.01 -8.54 -7.31
C ILE A 220 -0.45 -8.29 -7.63
N ASP A 221 -1.26 -9.33 -7.42
CA ASP A 221 -2.71 -9.28 -7.55
C ASP A 221 -3.31 -9.89 -6.28
N SER A 222 -3.47 -9.03 -5.26
CA SER A 222 -3.60 -9.47 -3.87
C SER A 222 -4.31 -8.42 -3.02
N ASP A 223 -4.97 -8.91 -1.98
CA ASP A 223 -5.45 -8.06 -0.90
C ASP A 223 -4.24 -7.54 -0.10
N ILE A 224 -4.19 -6.23 0.09
CA ILE A 224 -3.09 -5.51 0.74
C ILE A 224 -3.56 -4.89 2.05
N ILE A 225 -2.70 -4.97 3.05
CA ILE A 225 -2.81 -4.19 4.28
C ILE A 225 -1.62 -3.22 4.37
N VAL A 226 -1.92 -1.92 4.32
CA VAL A 226 -0.94 -0.85 4.45
C VAL A 226 -0.58 -0.70 5.93
N ASP A 227 0.66 -1.07 6.26
CA ASP A 227 1.23 -0.96 7.61
C ASP A 227 2.71 -0.58 7.53
N PHE A 228 2.97 0.72 7.56
CA PHE A 228 4.32 1.27 7.50
C PHE A 228 5.19 0.82 8.69
N ASN A 229 4.61 0.75 9.89
CA ASN A 229 5.38 0.45 11.10
C ASN A 229 5.88 -0.99 11.09
N GLU A 230 5.00 -1.96 10.79
CA GLU A 230 5.40 -3.36 10.67
C GLU A 230 6.32 -3.60 9.46
N ALA A 231 6.07 -2.94 8.33
CA ALA A 231 6.94 -3.04 7.16
C ALA A 231 8.37 -2.56 7.46
N PHE A 232 8.53 -1.43 8.16
CA PHE A 232 9.85 -0.89 8.52
C PHE A 232 10.55 -1.69 9.63
N ASN A 233 9.81 -2.35 10.53
CA ASN A 233 10.42 -3.27 11.48
C ASN A 233 11.01 -4.51 10.78
N HIS A 234 10.30 -5.00 9.74
CA HIS A 234 10.74 -6.16 8.96
C HIS A 234 11.84 -5.80 7.94
N HIS A 235 11.76 -4.60 7.35
CA HIS A 235 12.71 -4.05 6.38
C HIS A 235 13.15 -2.63 6.79
N PRO A 236 14.11 -2.50 7.73
CA PRO A 236 14.55 -1.19 8.25
C PRO A 236 15.15 -0.25 7.19
N THR A 237 15.65 -0.81 6.10
CA THR A 237 16.22 -0.08 4.95
C THR A 237 15.16 0.75 4.22
N TRP A 238 13.91 0.30 4.21
CA TRP A 238 12.80 1.01 3.55
C TRP A 238 12.36 2.26 4.30
N LYS A 239 12.71 2.38 5.58
CA LYS A 239 12.33 3.52 6.41
C LYS A 239 13.00 4.79 5.86
N PRO A 240 12.23 5.85 5.55
CA PRO A 240 12.82 7.08 5.04
C PRO A 240 13.77 7.70 6.04
N LYS A 241 14.92 8.17 5.55
CA LYS A 241 15.89 8.93 6.34
C LYS A 241 15.43 10.37 6.45
N VAL A 242 14.49 10.60 7.36
CA VAL A 242 13.99 11.95 7.66
C VAL A 242 15.14 12.79 8.19
N THR A 243 15.35 13.95 7.58
CA THR A 243 16.41 14.87 7.98
C THR A 243 16.09 15.42 9.37
N ALA A 244 16.92 15.05 10.34
CA ALA A 244 16.83 15.60 11.68
C ALA A 244 17.10 17.11 11.63
N CYS A 245 16.28 17.90 12.31
CA CYS A 245 16.44 19.34 12.38
C CYS A 245 17.83 19.70 12.93
N SER A 246 18.77 20.05 12.05
CA SER A 246 20.08 20.56 12.46
C SER A 246 19.95 22.00 12.97
N ALA A 247 20.91 22.45 13.78
CA ALA A 247 21.00 23.84 14.19
C ALA A 247 20.96 24.78 12.98
N PRO A 248 20.57 26.06 13.15
CA PRO A 248 20.77 27.07 12.11
C PRO A 248 22.21 27.04 11.62
N ASP A 249 22.42 27.17 10.32
CA ASP A 249 23.75 27.29 9.76
C ASP A 249 24.40 28.57 10.28
N THR A 250 25.70 28.52 10.56
CA THR A 250 26.45 29.71 10.94
C THR A 250 26.40 30.72 9.80
N VAL A 251 25.89 31.93 10.07
CA VAL A 251 25.88 33.03 9.11
C VAL A 251 27.33 33.42 8.78
N ARG A 252 27.74 33.21 7.53
CA ARG A 252 29.10 33.51 7.07
C ARG A 252 29.10 34.87 6.40
N THR A 253 29.96 35.75 6.90
CA THR A 253 30.30 37.00 6.21
C THR A 253 31.75 36.94 5.78
N ARG A 254 32.03 37.31 4.53
CA ARG A 254 33.40 37.37 4.00
C ARG A 254 33.64 38.73 3.36
N THR A 255 34.71 39.38 3.81
CA THR A 255 35.16 40.67 3.30
C THR A 255 36.60 40.56 2.82
N TRP A 256 36.94 41.20 1.71
CA TRP A 256 38.31 41.39 1.24
C TRP A 256 38.73 42.84 1.42
N PRO A 257 40.02 43.09 1.75
CA PRO A 257 40.54 44.45 1.77
C PRO A 257 40.51 45.04 0.36
N SER A 258 40.00 46.26 0.22
CA SER A 258 40.09 47.05 -1.01
C SER A 258 41.37 47.89 -0.97
N ASP A 259 42.02 48.08 -2.11
CA ASP A 259 43.13 49.05 -2.23
C ASP A 259 42.62 50.51 -2.21
N ALA A 260 41.30 50.71 -2.26
CA ALA A 260 40.66 52.02 -2.18
C ALA A 260 40.59 52.55 -0.74
N ARG A 261 40.75 53.86 -0.58
CA ARG A 261 40.67 54.56 0.72
C ARG A 261 39.71 55.74 0.63
N TYR A 262 38.77 55.82 1.57
CA TYR A 262 37.91 56.98 1.73
C TYR A 262 38.57 57.97 2.66
N ILE A 263 38.82 59.18 2.14
CA ILE A 263 39.43 60.28 2.90
C ILE A 263 38.34 61.35 3.10
N SER A 264 37.93 61.52 4.35
CA SER A 264 36.96 62.53 4.77
C SER A 264 37.70 63.76 5.29
N TRP A 265 37.24 64.94 4.88
CA TRP A 265 37.83 66.23 5.26
C TRP A 265 36.79 67.03 6.06
N SER A 266 37.24 67.83 7.02
CA SER A 266 36.33 68.66 7.84
C SER A 266 35.76 69.84 7.07
N ASP A 267 36.35 70.19 5.93
CA ASP A 267 35.97 71.32 5.11
C ASP A 267 35.99 71.01 3.59
N PRO A 268 35.21 71.74 2.76
CA PRO A 268 35.15 71.51 1.31
C PRO A 268 36.46 71.73 0.57
N ASN A 269 37.37 72.55 1.12
CA ASN A 269 38.67 72.84 0.53
C ASN A 269 39.74 71.81 0.92
N ARG A 270 39.37 70.76 1.69
CA ARG A 270 40.23 69.64 2.08
C ARG A 270 41.48 70.09 2.84
N THR A 271 41.31 71.05 3.73
CA THR A 271 42.44 71.65 4.48
C THR A 271 42.75 70.89 5.77
N GLU A 272 41.75 70.29 6.41
CA GLU A 272 41.95 69.49 7.62
C GLU A 272 41.34 68.09 7.47
N LEU A 273 42.18 67.07 7.70
CA LEU A 273 41.84 65.66 7.56
C LEU A 273 40.96 65.23 8.74
N LEU A 274 39.75 64.77 8.45
CA LEU A 274 38.82 64.28 9.47
C LEU A 274 39.05 62.79 9.76
N LYS A 275 39.07 61.98 8.70
CA LYS A 275 39.15 60.52 8.82
C LYS A 275 39.68 59.87 7.55
N VAL A 276 40.47 58.81 7.70
CA VAL A 276 40.80 57.88 6.62
C VAL A 276 40.21 56.53 6.99
N GLU A 277 39.42 55.96 6.08
CA GLU A 277 38.86 54.61 6.19
C GLU A 277 39.34 53.78 5.00
N ASP A 278 39.88 52.61 5.30
CA ASP A 278 40.16 51.61 4.28
C ASP A 278 38.82 51.01 3.81
N ASP A 279 38.66 50.89 2.49
CA ASP A 279 37.46 50.31 1.91
C ASP A 279 37.47 48.78 2.06
N ILE A 280 36.28 48.20 2.20
CA ILE A 280 36.10 46.75 2.32
C ILE A 280 35.20 46.27 1.19
N ILE A 281 35.64 45.25 0.48
CA ILE A 281 34.83 44.57 -0.52
C ILE A 281 34.07 43.46 0.22
N VAL A 282 32.74 43.59 0.32
CA VAL A 282 31.90 42.50 0.83
C VAL A 282 31.78 41.46 -0.28
N VAL A 283 32.36 40.29 -0.05
CA VAL A 283 32.36 39.15 -0.98
C VAL A 283 31.16 38.23 -0.70
N CYS A 284 30.76 38.13 0.58
CA CYS A 284 29.55 37.45 1.02
C CYS A 284 29.00 38.18 2.23
N ASP A 285 27.73 38.56 2.18
CA ASP A 285 27.03 39.33 3.21
C ASP A 285 26.25 38.46 4.23
N GLY A 286 26.24 37.14 4.02
CA GLY A 286 25.55 36.17 4.87
C GLY A 286 24.02 36.23 4.77
N PHE A 287 23.46 37.02 3.84
CA PHE A 287 22.02 37.17 3.69
C PHE A 287 21.34 35.85 3.33
N HIS A 288 21.98 35.04 2.47
CA HIS A 288 21.48 33.72 2.09
C HIS A 288 21.42 32.74 3.27
N ASP A 289 22.37 32.79 4.19
CA ASP A 289 22.35 31.97 5.41
C ASP A 289 21.21 32.40 6.34
N ILE A 290 20.93 33.70 6.43
CA ILE A 290 19.80 34.24 7.21
C ILE A 290 18.47 33.82 6.60
N ASP A 291 18.30 33.95 5.28
CA ASP A 291 17.09 33.54 4.57
C ASP A 291 16.85 32.04 4.70
N PHE A 292 17.89 31.22 4.49
CA PHE A 292 17.82 29.77 4.69
C PHE A 292 17.44 29.41 6.13
N ASN A 293 18.09 30.03 7.12
CA ASN A 293 17.78 29.78 8.52
C ASN A 293 16.36 30.20 8.88
N SER A 294 15.88 31.31 8.33
CA SER A 294 14.52 31.80 8.52
C SER A 294 13.51 30.83 7.91
N TYR A 295 13.74 30.39 6.67
CA TYR A 295 12.88 29.40 6.00
C TYR A 295 12.84 28.07 6.76
N LYS A 296 14.00 27.54 7.15
CA LYS A 296 14.11 26.31 7.95
C LYS A 296 13.41 26.43 9.30
N TRP A 297 13.39 27.63 9.88
CA TRP A 297 12.75 27.91 11.16
C TRP A 297 11.22 28.00 11.04
N GLU A 298 10.70 28.48 9.92
CA GLU A 298 9.27 28.61 9.65
C GLU A 298 8.63 27.34 9.06
N ASP A 299 9.38 26.55 8.30
CA ASP A 299 8.87 25.37 7.62
C ASP A 299 8.45 24.25 8.60
N LYS A 300 7.26 23.69 8.38
CA LYS A 300 6.62 22.72 9.27
C LYS A 300 7.33 21.36 9.31
N TYR A 301 8.10 21.03 8.27
CA TYR A 301 8.74 19.72 8.08
C TYR A 301 10.26 19.78 8.29
N LEU A 302 10.87 20.96 8.19
CA LEU A 302 12.29 21.19 8.47
C LEU A 302 12.55 21.76 9.87
N SER A 303 11.60 22.48 10.48
CA SER A 303 11.80 23.16 11.76
C SER A 303 11.75 22.22 12.96
N LYS A 304 12.56 22.52 13.99
CA LYS A 304 12.62 21.79 15.27
C LYS A 304 11.50 22.20 16.24
N ARG A 305 10.63 23.13 15.85
CA ARG A 305 9.74 23.90 16.75
C ARG A 305 8.45 23.17 17.13
N LEU A 306 8.41 21.86 16.95
CA LEU A 306 7.44 21.06 17.66
C LEU A 306 7.96 20.96 19.10
N ASP A 307 7.27 21.61 20.04
CA ASP A 307 7.50 21.37 21.46
C ASP A 307 7.58 19.85 21.71
N GLU A 308 8.40 19.37 22.65
CA GLU A 308 8.52 17.94 22.93
C GLU A 308 7.12 17.29 23.05
N GLY A 309 6.75 16.47 22.06
CA GLY A 309 5.45 15.80 22.00
C GLY A 309 4.42 16.36 21.01
N VAL A 310 4.69 17.45 20.28
CA VAL A 310 3.81 17.93 19.18
C VAL A 310 4.15 17.17 17.90
N ARG A 311 3.17 16.52 17.26
CA ARG A 311 3.37 15.82 15.98
C ARG A 311 3.39 16.81 14.82
N ARG A 312 4.18 16.51 13.79
CA ARG A 312 4.18 17.26 12.52
C ARG A 312 2.78 17.21 11.89
N PRO A 313 2.29 18.34 11.33
CA PRO A 313 0.97 18.37 10.71
C PRO A 313 0.94 17.52 9.44
N GLU A 314 -0.21 16.96 9.15
CA GLU A 314 -0.47 16.25 7.92
C GLU A 314 -0.34 17.18 6.69
N PRO A 315 0.30 16.76 5.59
CA PRO A 315 0.45 17.56 4.37
C PRO A 315 -0.89 18.04 3.79
N GLN A 316 -0.95 19.32 3.40
CA GLN A 316 -2.13 19.95 2.79
C GLN A 316 -1.75 20.76 1.55
N ASP A 317 -2.72 21.03 0.68
CA ASP A 317 -2.58 21.87 -0.51
C ASP A 317 -1.37 21.50 -1.40
N ASP A 318 -0.33 22.34 -1.43
CA ASP A 318 0.87 22.15 -2.22
C ASP A 318 1.80 21.09 -1.63
N ASP A 319 1.74 20.83 -0.32
CA ASP A 319 2.55 19.81 0.34
C ASP A 319 2.15 18.41 -0.10
N LEU A 320 0.89 18.22 -0.55
CA LEU A 320 0.41 16.96 -1.11
C LEU A 320 1.18 16.54 -2.36
N ALA A 321 1.64 17.51 -3.16
CA ALA A 321 2.42 17.22 -4.36
C ALA A 321 3.84 16.70 -4.06
N LEU A 322 4.30 16.84 -2.81
CA LEU A 322 5.62 16.43 -2.34
C LEU A 322 5.61 15.03 -1.70
N LEU A 323 4.46 14.36 -1.63
CA LEU A 323 4.36 13.00 -1.14
C LEU A 323 4.79 11.98 -2.21
N PRO A 324 5.47 10.89 -1.81
CA PRO A 324 5.86 9.85 -2.74
C PRO A 324 4.64 9.06 -3.22
N ARG A 325 4.79 8.46 -4.40
CA ARG A 325 3.77 7.55 -4.96
C ARG A 325 3.88 6.13 -4.40
N ARG A 326 5.02 5.81 -3.79
CA ARG A 326 5.35 4.52 -3.19
C ARG A 326 4.72 4.41 -1.80
N ILE A 327 3.91 3.38 -1.59
CA ILE A 327 3.45 2.93 -0.27
C ILE A 327 4.08 1.58 0.07
N VAL A 328 4.08 1.23 1.35
CA VAL A 328 4.48 -0.11 1.83
C VAL A 328 3.29 -0.80 2.44
N GLY A 329 3.09 -2.07 2.08
CA GLY A 329 2.00 -2.88 2.58
C GLY A 329 2.35 -4.36 2.59
N TYR A 330 1.54 -5.14 3.28
CA TYR A 330 1.64 -6.58 3.33
C TYR A 330 0.67 -7.19 2.32
N ALA A 331 1.19 -8.00 1.40
CA ALA A 331 0.37 -8.75 0.46
C ALA A 331 -0.10 -10.05 1.12
N LEU A 332 -1.41 -10.23 1.29
CA LEU A 332 -1.98 -11.32 2.09
C LEU A 332 -1.81 -12.70 1.43
N TRP A 333 -1.89 -12.78 0.10
CA TRP A 333 -1.72 -14.04 -0.62
C TRP A 333 -0.26 -14.48 -0.70
N GLU A 334 0.64 -13.56 -1.02
CA GLU A 334 2.08 -13.81 -1.14
C GLU A 334 2.80 -13.76 0.21
N ARG A 335 2.12 -13.30 1.26
CA ARG A 335 2.54 -13.30 2.67
C ARG A 335 3.86 -12.59 2.92
N LYS A 336 4.06 -11.46 2.26
CA LYS A 336 5.28 -10.66 2.34
C LYS A 336 4.99 -9.17 2.26
N PHE A 337 5.85 -8.39 2.89
CA PHE A 337 5.85 -6.95 2.71
C PHE A 337 6.34 -6.59 1.31
N VAL A 338 5.69 -5.62 0.70
CA VAL A 338 5.93 -5.17 -0.67
C VAL A 338 5.80 -3.66 -0.77
N ARG A 339 6.58 -3.06 -1.67
CA ARG A 339 6.46 -1.66 -2.06
C ARG A 339 5.52 -1.58 -3.26
N LEU A 340 4.52 -0.73 -3.16
CA LEU A 340 3.39 -0.66 -4.08
C LEU A 340 3.23 0.78 -4.59
N ASP A 341 2.66 0.92 -5.78
CA ASP A 341 2.33 2.22 -6.36
C ASP A 341 0.86 2.56 -6.06
N THR A 342 0.64 3.67 -5.35
CA THR A 342 -0.69 4.17 -4.96
C THR A 342 -1.75 4.12 -6.06
N ARG A 343 -1.39 4.30 -7.33
CA ARG A 343 -2.34 4.28 -8.45
C ARG A 343 -3.04 2.95 -8.69
N PHE A 344 -2.41 1.84 -8.31
CA PHE A 344 -2.93 0.49 -8.51
C PHE A 344 -3.55 -0.09 -7.23
N LEU A 345 -3.62 0.71 -6.15
CA LEU A 345 -4.34 0.36 -4.95
C LEU A 345 -5.81 0.78 -5.10
N HIS A 346 -6.67 -0.21 -5.23
CA HIS A 346 -8.11 -0.04 -5.27
C HIS A 346 -8.68 -0.27 -3.87
N ARG A 347 -9.44 0.69 -3.36
CA ARG A 347 -10.16 0.54 -2.10
C ARG A 347 -11.55 0.04 -2.41
N ALA A 348 -11.91 -1.11 -1.86
CA ALA A 348 -13.26 -1.61 -1.97
C ALA A 348 -14.19 -0.69 -1.18
N ALA A 349 -14.97 0.15 -1.87
CA ALA A 349 -16.24 0.57 -1.30
C ALA A 349 -17.05 -0.72 -1.13
N VAL A 350 -17.22 -1.18 0.10
CA VAL A 350 -18.07 -2.34 0.40
C VAL A 350 -19.49 -1.91 0.00
N ASN A 351 -19.85 -2.19 -1.25
CA ASN A 351 -21.20 -2.00 -1.73
C ASN A 351 -22.08 -2.98 -0.96
N ALA A 352 -22.80 -2.47 0.04
CA ALA A 352 -23.65 -3.27 0.92
C ALA A 352 -24.73 -4.06 0.15
N GLU A 353 -25.01 -3.69 -1.09
CA GLU A 353 -26.04 -4.29 -1.94
C GLU A 353 -25.58 -5.54 -2.70
N ASP A 354 -24.27 -5.82 -2.82
CA ASP A 354 -23.74 -6.96 -3.57
C ASP A 354 -22.88 -7.88 -2.71
N ASN A 355 -23.47 -8.42 -1.63
CA ASN A 355 -22.76 -9.23 -0.65
C ASN A 355 -22.68 -10.71 -1.10
N PRO A 356 -21.47 -11.26 -1.38
CA PRO A 356 -21.33 -12.65 -1.84
C PRO A 356 -21.79 -13.69 -0.82
N PHE A 357 -21.89 -13.30 0.47
CA PHE A 357 -22.43 -14.17 1.50
C PHE A 357 -23.91 -14.53 1.28
N ASP A 358 -24.67 -13.61 0.69
CA ASP A 358 -26.09 -13.85 0.43
C ASP A 358 -26.27 -14.77 -0.79
N LYS A 359 -25.37 -14.66 -1.79
CA LYS A 359 -25.31 -15.53 -2.98
C LYS A 359 -24.83 -16.96 -2.68
N LEU A 360 -24.11 -17.19 -1.58
CA LEU A 360 -23.65 -18.52 -1.18
C LEU A 360 -24.81 -19.49 -0.91
N GLN A 361 -24.77 -20.66 -1.53
CA GLN A 361 -25.79 -21.71 -1.41
C GLN A 361 -25.55 -22.63 -0.19
N ILE A 362 -25.54 -22.04 1.00
CA ILE A 362 -25.35 -22.75 2.28
C ILE A 362 -26.68 -22.80 3.05
N SER A 363 -26.88 -23.86 3.85
CA SER A 363 -28.08 -24.02 4.68
C SER A 363 -28.35 -22.77 5.53
N THR A 364 -29.63 -22.37 5.63
CA THR A 364 -30.05 -21.18 6.37
C THR A 364 -29.69 -21.27 7.86
N ILE A 365 -29.62 -22.49 8.40
CA ILE A 365 -29.20 -22.76 9.77
C ILE A 365 -27.72 -22.40 9.95
N HIS A 366 -26.85 -22.88 9.05
CA HIS A 366 -25.41 -22.58 9.12
C HIS A 366 -25.14 -21.08 8.92
N LYS A 367 -25.88 -20.41 8.01
CA LYS A 367 -25.76 -18.95 7.84
C LYS A 367 -26.09 -18.20 9.13
N LYS A 368 -27.15 -18.61 9.84
CA LYS A 368 -27.53 -18.01 11.14
C LYS A 368 -26.51 -18.29 12.24
N LEU A 369 -25.96 -19.51 12.29
CA LEU A 369 -24.93 -19.87 13.27
C LEU A 369 -23.68 -19.00 13.11
N ILE A 370 -23.15 -18.93 11.88
CA ILE A 370 -21.98 -18.09 11.55
C ILE A 370 -22.26 -16.63 11.92
N GLN A 371 -23.43 -16.09 11.54
CA GLN A 371 -23.82 -14.71 11.87
C GLN A 371 -23.85 -14.49 13.38
N SER A 372 -24.50 -15.39 14.12
CA SER A 372 -24.67 -15.25 15.56
C SER A 372 -23.35 -15.32 16.33
N ASP A 373 -22.40 -16.15 15.89
CA ASP A 373 -21.11 -16.30 16.57
C ASP A 373 -20.16 -15.14 16.25
N ILE A 374 -20.17 -14.63 15.02
CA ILE A 374 -19.36 -13.48 14.62
C ILE A 374 -19.88 -12.18 15.27
N GLU A 375 -21.20 -11.97 15.32
CA GLU A 375 -21.81 -10.81 15.98
C GLU A 375 -21.53 -10.78 17.49
N LYS A 376 -21.53 -11.95 18.14
CA LYS A 376 -21.13 -12.09 19.54
C LYS A 376 -19.66 -11.79 19.78
N SER A 377 -18.78 -12.15 18.83
CA SER A 377 -17.34 -11.88 18.93
C SER A 377 -17.00 -10.41 18.72
N GLY A 378 -17.74 -9.69 17.86
CA GLY A 378 -17.57 -8.25 17.62
C GLY A 378 -18.10 -7.37 18.76
N THR A 379 -19.08 -7.85 19.52
CA THR A 379 -19.54 -7.17 20.74
C THR A 379 -18.60 -7.59 21.87
N VAL A 380 -17.96 -6.63 22.56
CA VAL A 380 -17.11 -6.89 23.75
C VAL A 380 -17.99 -7.37 24.92
N LEU A 381 -18.62 -8.53 24.78
CA LEU A 381 -19.42 -9.19 25.79
C LEU A 381 -18.56 -10.31 26.37
N ARG A 382 -18.22 -10.10 27.64
CA ARG A 382 -17.56 -11.04 28.55
C ARG A 382 -18.11 -12.47 28.36
N THR A 383 -17.33 -13.34 27.73
CA THR A 383 -17.54 -14.79 27.80
C THR A 383 -17.28 -15.28 29.23
N GLN A 384 -17.94 -16.38 29.59
CA GLN A 384 -18.03 -16.95 30.95
C GLN A 384 -16.71 -17.56 31.48
N ASP A 385 -15.58 -17.35 30.80
CA ASP A 385 -14.31 -17.92 31.19
C ASP A 385 -13.66 -17.17 32.36
N LEU A 386 -13.41 -17.92 33.43
CA LEU A 386 -12.81 -17.46 34.68
C LEU A 386 -11.34 -16.98 34.51
N ILE A 387 -10.73 -17.25 33.35
CA ILE A 387 -9.32 -16.98 33.04
C ILE A 387 -9.22 -15.86 32.00
N ARG A 388 -8.51 -14.76 32.34
CA ARG A 388 -8.23 -13.66 31.40
C ARG A 388 -7.49 -14.18 30.16
N GLY A 389 -8.12 -14.08 28.99
CA GLY A 389 -7.48 -14.33 27.69
C GLY A 389 -7.77 -15.68 27.04
N LYS A 390 -8.58 -16.55 27.67
CA LYS A 390 -9.13 -17.76 27.03
C LYS A 390 -10.55 -17.51 26.51
N GLY A 391 -10.92 -18.17 25.41
CA GLY A 391 -12.31 -18.22 24.90
C GLY A 391 -12.87 -16.93 24.29
N LYS A 392 -12.02 -16.08 23.69
CA LYS A 392 -12.47 -14.88 22.95
C LYS A 392 -12.44 -15.03 21.43
N GLY A 393 -11.73 -16.04 20.91
CA GLY A 393 -11.70 -16.33 19.48
C GLY A 393 -12.83 -17.26 19.04
N VAL A 394 -13.25 -17.13 17.79
CA VAL A 394 -14.22 -18.03 17.16
C VAL A 394 -13.47 -18.92 16.18
N VAL A 395 -13.46 -20.23 16.45
CA VAL A 395 -12.83 -21.23 15.57
C VAL A 395 -13.92 -22.02 14.87
N VAL A 396 -13.98 -21.91 13.54
CA VAL A 396 -14.95 -22.58 12.67
C VAL A 396 -14.24 -23.63 11.82
N LEU A 397 -14.67 -24.89 11.90
CA LEU A 397 -14.19 -25.99 11.07
C LEU A 397 -15.16 -26.23 9.90
N LEU A 398 -14.67 -26.04 8.68
CA LEU A 398 -15.39 -26.35 7.44
C LEU A 398 -14.86 -27.68 6.89
N HIS A 399 -15.67 -28.73 6.90
CA HIS A 399 -15.24 -30.05 6.43
C HIS A 399 -16.23 -30.66 5.45
N GLY A 400 -15.74 -31.45 4.49
CA GLY A 400 -16.61 -32.12 3.53
C GLY A 400 -15.97 -32.37 2.17
N VAL A 401 -16.80 -32.68 1.17
CA VAL A 401 -16.37 -33.00 -0.20
C VAL A 401 -15.57 -31.84 -0.83
N PRO A 402 -14.51 -32.09 -1.61
CA PRO A 402 -13.79 -31.02 -2.32
C PRO A 402 -14.67 -30.30 -3.35
N GLY A 403 -14.40 -29.02 -3.59
CA GLY A 403 -15.04 -28.25 -4.67
C GLY A 403 -16.44 -27.71 -4.39
N VAL A 404 -16.91 -27.76 -3.14
CA VAL A 404 -18.26 -27.30 -2.70
C VAL A 404 -18.28 -25.90 -2.06
N GLY A 405 -17.18 -25.14 -2.15
CA GLY A 405 -17.14 -23.75 -1.69
C GLY A 405 -16.77 -23.52 -0.22
N LYS A 406 -16.04 -24.44 0.43
CA LYS A 406 -15.55 -24.27 1.81
C LYS A 406 -14.70 -23.00 1.97
N THR A 407 -13.63 -22.87 1.19
CA THR A 407 -12.74 -21.69 1.17
C THR A 407 -13.52 -20.42 0.81
N ALA A 408 -14.38 -20.49 -0.21
CA ALA A 408 -15.25 -19.39 -0.64
C ALA A 408 -16.24 -18.92 0.46
N THR A 409 -16.58 -19.78 1.43
CA THR A 409 -17.40 -19.40 2.56
C THR A 409 -16.66 -18.45 3.50
N ALA A 410 -15.38 -18.71 3.76
CA ALA A 410 -14.55 -17.83 4.58
C ALA A 410 -14.33 -16.48 3.90
N GLU A 411 -14.10 -16.47 2.59
CA GLU A 411 -14.01 -15.25 1.75
C GLU A 411 -15.28 -14.39 1.86
N ALA A 412 -16.44 -14.99 1.64
CA ALA A 412 -17.71 -14.26 1.70
C ALA A 412 -18.05 -13.76 3.10
N VAL A 413 -17.63 -14.51 4.14
CA VAL A 413 -17.72 -14.04 5.52
C VAL A 413 -16.84 -12.80 5.67
N ALA A 414 -15.54 -12.88 5.37
CA ALA A 414 -14.62 -11.74 5.51
C ALA A 414 -15.19 -10.46 4.84
N GLN A 415 -15.70 -10.61 3.60
CA GLN A 415 -16.32 -9.52 2.85
C GLN A 415 -17.60 -8.97 3.49
N LYS A 416 -18.50 -9.83 4.00
CA LYS A 416 -19.75 -9.41 4.65
C LYS A 416 -19.52 -8.51 5.86
N TRP A 417 -18.46 -8.77 6.63
CA TRP A 417 -18.10 -7.97 7.80
C TRP A 417 -17.03 -6.91 7.51
N GLY A 418 -16.65 -6.71 6.25
CA GLY A 418 -15.65 -5.71 5.85
C GLY A 418 -14.26 -5.96 6.44
N LYS A 419 -13.91 -7.23 6.71
CA LYS A 419 -12.63 -7.63 7.26
C LYS A 419 -11.73 -8.24 6.19
N PRO A 420 -10.41 -8.00 6.22
CA PRO A 420 -9.46 -8.69 5.35
C PRO A 420 -9.44 -10.20 5.62
N LEU A 421 -9.31 -11.00 4.55
CA LEU A 421 -9.06 -12.45 4.66
C LEU A 421 -7.56 -12.73 4.59
N PHE A 422 -7.04 -13.43 5.60
CA PHE A 422 -5.64 -13.84 5.65
C PHE A 422 -5.52 -15.36 5.43
N PRO A 423 -5.22 -15.83 4.20
CA PRO A 423 -5.05 -17.25 3.89
C PRO A 423 -3.65 -17.78 4.21
N ILE A 424 -3.58 -18.90 4.92
CA ILE A 424 -2.36 -19.64 5.27
C ILE A 424 -2.42 -21.02 4.62
N THR A 425 -1.31 -21.45 4.02
CA THR A 425 -1.16 -22.79 3.44
C THR A 425 -0.05 -23.58 4.11
N CYS A 426 0.00 -24.88 3.84
CA CYS A 426 0.96 -25.77 4.49
C CYS A 426 2.43 -25.46 4.18
N GLY A 427 2.69 -24.85 3.02
CA GLY A 427 4.05 -24.50 2.59
C GLY A 427 4.69 -23.37 3.41
N ASP A 428 3.88 -22.57 4.12
CA ASP A 428 4.34 -21.29 4.69
C ASP A 428 4.89 -21.40 6.10
N LEU A 429 4.46 -22.42 6.84
CA LEU A 429 4.81 -22.58 8.25
C LEU A 429 6.18 -23.27 8.43
N GLY A 430 6.75 -23.79 7.36
CA GLY A 430 8.00 -24.56 7.39
C GLY A 430 7.78 -26.01 7.84
N PHE A 431 8.87 -26.78 7.86
CA PHE A 431 8.81 -28.22 8.12
C PHE A 431 9.17 -28.60 9.57
N THR A 432 9.76 -27.70 10.36
CA THR A 432 10.19 -27.98 11.74
C THR A 432 9.26 -27.33 12.76
N ALA A 433 9.12 -27.94 13.94
CA ALA A 433 8.26 -27.44 15.02
C ALA A 433 8.59 -25.98 15.40
N ASP A 434 9.88 -25.64 15.53
CA ASP A 434 10.31 -24.28 15.86
C ASP A 434 9.98 -23.26 14.75
N SER A 435 10.09 -23.66 13.48
CA SER A 435 9.73 -22.79 12.35
C SER A 435 8.22 -22.53 12.29
N VAL A 436 7.43 -23.57 12.55
CA VAL A 436 5.97 -23.50 12.58
C VAL A 436 5.51 -22.63 13.74
N GLU A 437 6.08 -22.82 14.94
CA GLU A 437 5.77 -22.00 16.11
C GLU A 437 6.05 -20.51 15.88
N LYS A 438 7.22 -20.18 15.33
CA LYS A 438 7.56 -18.77 15.04
C LYS A 438 6.65 -18.17 13.98
N SER A 439 6.40 -18.90 12.89
CA SER A 439 5.60 -18.40 11.77
C SER A 439 4.14 -18.23 12.18
N LEU A 440 3.54 -19.19 12.89
CA LEU A 440 2.17 -19.07 13.38
C LEU A 440 2.01 -17.96 14.42
N ASN A 441 2.96 -17.81 15.35
CA ASN A 441 2.89 -16.71 16.32
C ASN A 441 2.92 -15.34 15.63
N GLU A 442 3.76 -15.18 14.61
CA GLU A 442 3.83 -13.94 13.85
C GLU A 442 2.55 -13.70 13.04
N ILE A 443 2.04 -14.73 12.34
CA ILE A 443 0.79 -14.61 11.58
C ILE A 443 -0.39 -14.31 12.51
N PHE A 444 -0.48 -14.94 13.68
CA PHE A 444 -1.54 -14.69 14.65
C PHE A 444 -1.44 -13.28 15.24
N ARG A 445 -0.22 -12.78 15.48
CA ARG A 445 0.05 -11.39 15.91
C ARG A 445 -0.43 -10.40 14.84
N LEU A 446 -0.05 -10.61 13.58
CA LEU A 446 -0.45 -9.76 12.45
C LEU A 446 -1.96 -9.80 12.22
N ALA A 447 -2.57 -11.00 12.22
CA ALA A 447 -4.01 -11.15 12.07
C ALA A 447 -4.80 -10.46 13.20
N HIS A 448 -4.28 -10.47 14.43
CA HIS A 448 -4.87 -9.73 15.54
C HIS A 448 -4.70 -8.21 15.41
N LEU A 449 -3.52 -7.75 14.98
CA LEU A 449 -3.21 -6.34 14.79
C LEU A 449 -4.09 -5.70 13.70
N TRP A 450 -4.36 -6.44 12.63
CA TRP A 450 -5.12 -5.99 11.47
C TRP A 450 -6.61 -6.33 11.52
N ASP A 451 -7.08 -7.00 12.58
CA ASP A 451 -8.45 -7.50 12.73
C ASP A 451 -8.92 -8.34 11.52
N CYS A 452 -8.08 -9.27 11.07
CA CYS A 452 -8.35 -10.14 9.92
C CYS A 452 -9.18 -11.37 10.30
N VAL A 453 -9.90 -11.91 9.31
CA VAL A 453 -10.38 -13.29 9.32
C VAL A 453 -9.24 -14.19 8.85
N LEU A 454 -8.80 -15.10 9.70
CA LEU A 454 -7.73 -16.04 9.39
C LEU A 454 -8.31 -17.30 8.74
N LEU A 455 -7.69 -17.78 7.66
CA LEU A 455 -8.08 -19.00 6.97
C LEU A 455 -6.90 -19.95 6.89
N LEU A 456 -7.02 -21.12 7.50
CA LEU A 456 -6.07 -22.21 7.35
C LEU A 456 -6.68 -23.24 6.39
N ASP A 457 -6.16 -23.30 5.17
CA ASP A 457 -6.63 -24.24 4.15
C ASP A 457 -5.91 -25.59 4.30
N GLU A 458 -6.65 -26.70 4.16
CA GLU A 458 -6.13 -28.08 4.29
C GLU A 458 -5.47 -28.38 5.65
N ALA A 459 -6.17 -28.01 6.72
CA ALA A 459 -5.72 -28.16 8.11
C ALA A 459 -5.36 -29.60 8.51
N ASP A 460 -5.88 -30.61 7.79
CA ASP A 460 -5.58 -32.03 8.04
C ASP A 460 -4.09 -32.37 7.94
N VAL A 461 -3.32 -31.64 7.13
CA VAL A 461 -1.86 -31.86 7.02
C VAL A 461 -1.12 -31.55 8.34
N PHE A 462 -1.66 -30.64 9.15
CA PHE A 462 -1.04 -30.23 10.42
C PHE A 462 -1.55 -30.99 11.64
N ILE A 463 -2.72 -31.64 11.54
CA ILE A 463 -3.45 -32.19 12.68
C ILE A 463 -3.79 -33.68 12.50
N GLU A 464 -3.02 -34.38 11.67
CA GLU A 464 -3.19 -35.81 11.41
C GLU A 464 -2.91 -36.66 12.66
N GLN A 465 -3.82 -37.60 12.96
CA GLN A 465 -3.68 -38.54 14.07
C GLN A 465 -2.39 -39.36 13.97
N ARG A 466 -1.68 -39.47 15.10
CA ARG A 466 -0.41 -40.20 15.18
C ARG A 466 -0.60 -41.68 14.88
N THR A 467 0.00 -42.16 13.79
CA THR A 467 0.12 -43.60 13.54
C THR A 467 1.45 -44.12 14.11
N THR A 468 1.41 -45.22 14.85
CA THR A 468 2.55 -45.84 15.57
C THR A 468 3.69 -46.35 14.67
N LYS A 469 3.55 -46.30 13.34
CA LYS A 469 4.51 -46.87 12.38
C LYS A 469 5.59 -45.91 11.86
N ASP A 470 5.44 -44.60 12.03
CA ASP A 470 6.34 -43.59 11.46
C ASP A 470 7.16 -42.82 12.50
N LEU A 471 7.72 -43.54 13.49
CA LEU A 471 8.54 -42.97 14.58
C LEU A 471 9.75 -42.14 14.11
N GLN A 472 10.24 -42.32 12.86
CA GLN A 472 11.36 -41.53 12.32
C GLN A 472 10.95 -40.34 11.45
N ARG A 473 9.68 -40.25 11.00
CA ARG A 473 9.11 -39.00 10.45
C ARG A 473 8.49 -38.12 11.55
N ASN A 474 8.20 -38.71 12.71
CA ASN A 474 7.62 -38.07 13.89
C ASN A 474 8.60 -37.19 14.73
N ALA A 475 9.76 -36.81 14.19
CA ALA A 475 10.64 -35.81 14.83
C ALA A 475 10.23 -34.35 14.56
N LEU A 476 9.12 -34.13 13.84
CA LEU A 476 8.60 -32.82 13.45
C LEU A 476 7.23 -32.66 14.10
N VAL A 477 7.17 -32.11 15.32
CA VAL A 477 5.97 -32.06 16.17
C VAL A 477 5.27 -30.69 16.06
N PRO A 478 4.34 -30.45 15.11
CA PRO A 478 3.50 -29.25 15.08
C PRO A 478 2.19 -29.40 15.89
N GLU A 479 1.70 -30.61 16.14
CA GLU A 479 0.33 -30.86 16.63
C GLU A 479 0.02 -30.30 18.04
N PRO A 480 0.80 -30.57 19.12
CA PRO A 480 0.58 -29.95 20.43
C PRO A 480 0.77 -28.43 20.43
N VAL A 481 1.71 -27.93 19.62
CA VAL A 481 2.00 -26.50 19.49
C VAL A 481 0.82 -25.80 18.83
N PHE A 482 0.32 -26.36 17.74
CA PHE A 482 -0.84 -25.86 17.00
C PHE A 482 -2.10 -25.85 17.87
N LEU A 483 -2.40 -26.95 18.57
CA LEU A 483 -3.56 -27.02 19.47
C LEU A 483 -3.47 -26.02 20.63
N ARG A 484 -2.27 -25.81 21.19
CA ARG A 484 -2.05 -24.78 22.21
C ARG A 484 -2.31 -23.38 21.62
N MET A 485 -1.82 -23.09 20.43
CA MET A 485 -1.99 -21.78 19.81
C MET A 485 -3.44 -21.47 19.44
N LEU A 486 -4.22 -22.47 18.99
CA LEU A 486 -5.65 -22.34 18.77
C LEU A 486 -6.41 -21.92 20.04
N GLU A 487 -5.97 -22.40 21.21
CA GLU A 487 -6.62 -22.11 22.50
C GLU A 487 -6.43 -20.65 22.95
N TYR A 488 -5.33 -20.00 22.53
CA TYR A 488 -5.00 -18.62 22.89
C TYR A 488 -5.25 -17.62 21.75
N TYR A 489 -5.71 -18.08 20.58
CA TYR A 489 -5.98 -17.19 19.46
C TYR A 489 -7.21 -16.32 19.73
N ASN A 490 -7.01 -15.01 19.67
CA ASN A 490 -8.05 -14.00 19.88
C ASN A 490 -8.43 -13.37 18.54
N GLY A 491 -9.32 -14.03 17.79
CA GLY A 491 -9.79 -13.59 16.48
C GLY A 491 -10.77 -14.60 15.84
N ILE A 492 -11.08 -14.40 14.56
CA ILE A 492 -11.94 -15.30 13.79
C ILE A 492 -11.03 -16.20 12.95
N LEU A 493 -11.10 -17.51 13.16
CA LEU A 493 -10.31 -18.51 12.45
C LEU A 493 -11.22 -19.53 11.75
N PHE A 494 -11.04 -19.67 10.45
CA PHE A 494 -11.61 -20.73 9.64
C PHE A 494 -10.55 -21.80 9.37
N LEU A 495 -10.89 -23.04 9.66
CA LEU A 495 -10.12 -24.23 9.30
C LEU A 495 -10.88 -24.96 8.20
N THR A 496 -10.25 -25.28 7.08
CA THR A 496 -10.86 -26.18 6.08
C THR A 496 -10.20 -27.55 6.12
N THR A 497 -10.98 -28.61 5.88
CA THR A 497 -10.41 -29.94 5.65
C THR A 497 -11.25 -30.74 4.66
N ASN A 498 -10.58 -31.59 3.90
CA ASN A 498 -11.25 -32.58 3.05
C ASN A 498 -11.32 -33.98 3.72
N ARG A 499 -10.63 -34.18 4.85
CA ARG A 499 -10.42 -35.47 5.52
C ARG A 499 -10.71 -35.39 7.04
N PRO A 500 -11.96 -35.11 7.45
CA PRO A 500 -12.29 -34.92 8.86
C PRO A 500 -12.03 -36.14 9.76
N GLY A 501 -11.98 -37.36 9.22
CA GLY A 501 -11.75 -38.57 10.00
C GLY A 501 -10.31 -38.75 10.49
N VAL A 502 -9.35 -38.10 9.83
CA VAL A 502 -7.92 -38.13 10.18
C VAL A 502 -7.57 -37.11 11.28
N LEU A 503 -8.48 -36.18 11.58
CA LEU A 503 -8.26 -35.13 12.57
C LEU A 503 -8.20 -35.68 13.99
N ASP A 504 -7.25 -35.18 14.78
CA ASP A 504 -7.15 -35.49 16.21
C ASP A 504 -8.44 -35.09 16.96
N GLU A 505 -8.86 -35.94 17.89
CA GLU A 505 -10.03 -35.71 18.75
C GLU A 505 -9.90 -34.41 19.56
N ALA A 506 -8.68 -34.01 19.93
CA ALA A 506 -8.39 -32.78 20.66
C ALA A 506 -8.68 -31.50 19.88
N VAL A 507 -8.89 -31.57 18.55
CA VAL A 507 -9.39 -30.44 17.74
C VAL A 507 -10.85 -30.18 18.02
N LYS A 508 -11.65 -31.22 18.23
CA LYS A 508 -13.11 -31.10 18.42
C LYS A 508 -13.46 -30.29 19.66
N SER A 509 -12.62 -30.35 20.71
CA SER A 509 -12.81 -29.56 21.93
C SER A 509 -12.41 -28.09 21.79
N ARG A 510 -11.70 -27.71 20.71
CA ARG A 510 -11.21 -26.36 20.45
C ARG A 510 -11.97 -25.64 19.32
N VAL A 511 -12.75 -26.38 18.55
CA VAL A 511 -13.63 -25.86 17.51
C VAL A 511 -14.97 -25.48 18.13
N HIS A 512 -15.42 -24.25 17.89
CA HIS A 512 -16.69 -23.74 18.39
C HIS A 512 -17.85 -24.17 17.50
N LEU A 513 -17.62 -24.15 16.18
CA LEU A 513 -18.60 -24.48 15.17
C LEU A 513 -17.99 -25.41 14.11
N SER A 514 -18.61 -26.56 13.89
CA SER A 514 -18.24 -27.49 12.81
C SER A 514 -19.34 -27.53 11.75
N LEU A 515 -19.01 -27.16 10.52
CA LEU A 515 -19.93 -27.14 9.38
C LEU A 515 -19.57 -28.24 8.38
N THR A 516 -20.51 -29.15 8.18
CA THR A 516 -20.37 -30.24 7.21
C THR A 516 -20.91 -29.82 5.84
N TYR A 517 -20.08 -29.99 4.81
CA TYR A 517 -20.46 -29.78 3.42
C TYR A 517 -20.67 -31.13 2.75
N LYS A 518 -21.92 -31.37 2.38
CA LYS A 518 -22.31 -32.47 1.50
C LYS A 518 -22.03 -32.09 0.05
N ALA A 519 -22.05 -33.08 -0.82
CA ALA A 519 -22.08 -32.81 -2.26
C ALA A 519 -23.38 -32.08 -2.65
N LEU A 520 -23.31 -31.38 -3.78
CA LEU A 520 -24.36 -30.50 -4.26
C LEU A 520 -25.61 -31.30 -4.63
N ASP A 521 -26.78 -30.80 -4.22
CA ASP A 521 -28.06 -31.29 -4.72
C ASP A 521 -28.42 -30.67 -6.10
N LEU A 522 -29.53 -31.13 -6.69
CA LEU A 522 -29.97 -30.66 -8.00
C LEU A 522 -30.29 -29.15 -8.00
N GLU A 523 -30.92 -28.66 -6.94
CA GLU A 523 -31.35 -27.26 -6.83
C GLU A 523 -30.13 -26.34 -6.65
N GLN A 524 -29.19 -26.73 -5.79
CA GLN A 524 -27.90 -26.06 -5.61
C GLN A 524 -27.08 -26.06 -6.89
N THR A 525 -27.06 -27.17 -7.64
CA THR A 525 -26.37 -27.25 -8.93
C THR A 525 -26.98 -26.27 -9.93
N LYS A 526 -28.31 -26.26 -10.09
CA LYS A 526 -29.01 -25.30 -10.95
C LYS A 526 -28.74 -23.86 -10.54
N ALA A 527 -28.77 -23.57 -9.24
CA ALA A 527 -28.48 -22.23 -8.71
C ALA A 527 -27.04 -21.80 -9.00
N ILE A 528 -26.05 -22.70 -8.90
CA ILE A 528 -24.66 -22.42 -9.24
C ILE A 528 -24.52 -22.18 -10.76
N PHE A 529 -25.22 -22.96 -11.60
CA PHE A 529 -25.25 -22.71 -13.04
C PHE A 529 -25.84 -21.34 -13.37
N GLN A 530 -26.97 -20.96 -12.76
CA GLN A 530 -27.56 -19.64 -12.93
C GLN A 530 -26.59 -18.53 -12.54
N LEU A 531 -25.95 -18.65 -11.37
CA LEU A 531 -24.98 -17.67 -10.90
C LEU A 531 -23.80 -17.51 -11.86
N ASN A 532 -23.30 -18.59 -12.45
CA ASN A 532 -22.22 -18.51 -13.45
C ASN A 532 -22.71 -17.94 -14.79
N ILE A 533 -23.96 -18.19 -15.19
CA ILE A 533 -24.58 -17.56 -16.37
C ILE A 533 -24.61 -16.04 -16.19
N ASP A 534 -25.14 -15.58 -15.05
CA ASP A 534 -25.24 -14.15 -14.73
C ASP A 534 -23.84 -13.50 -14.74
N GLN A 535 -22.84 -14.16 -14.14
CA GLN A 535 -21.45 -13.68 -14.14
C GLN A 535 -20.86 -13.59 -15.55
N VAL A 536 -21.06 -14.59 -16.41
CA VAL A 536 -20.57 -14.56 -17.78
C VAL A 536 -21.25 -13.45 -18.57
N GLN A 537 -22.55 -13.24 -18.35
CA GLN A 537 -23.29 -12.14 -18.96
C GLN A 537 -22.70 -10.77 -18.57
N ASP A 538 -22.51 -10.54 -17.27
CA ASP A 538 -21.92 -9.29 -16.76
C ASP A 538 -20.52 -9.01 -17.35
N ILE A 539 -19.67 -10.05 -17.40
CA ILE A 539 -18.31 -9.95 -17.95
C ILE A 539 -18.35 -9.62 -19.44
N GLU A 540 -19.20 -10.30 -20.21
CA GLU A 540 -19.31 -10.08 -21.66
C GLU A 540 -19.97 -8.72 -21.98
N GLU A 541 -20.89 -8.22 -21.16
CA GLU A 541 -21.43 -6.87 -21.29
C GLU A 541 -20.35 -5.80 -21.05
N GLN A 542 -19.50 -5.97 -20.03
CA GLN A 542 -18.37 -5.08 -19.78
C GLN A 542 -17.35 -5.13 -20.92
N ARG A 543 -17.07 -6.32 -21.43
CA ARG A 543 -16.19 -6.52 -22.59
C ARG A 543 -16.75 -5.85 -23.83
N ALA A 544 -18.02 -6.06 -24.15
CA ALA A 544 -18.72 -5.44 -25.27
C ALA A 544 -18.63 -3.91 -25.23
N LYS A 545 -18.81 -3.30 -24.05
CA LYS A 545 -18.63 -1.85 -23.84
C LYS A 545 -17.19 -1.38 -24.07
N ALA A 546 -16.20 -2.19 -23.71
CA ALA A 546 -14.79 -1.86 -23.87
C ALA A 546 -14.27 -2.06 -25.30
N THR A 547 -14.77 -3.06 -26.03
CA THR A 547 -14.30 -3.41 -27.39
C THR A 547 -15.24 -2.97 -28.52
N ASP A 548 -16.37 -2.33 -28.21
CA ASP A 548 -17.42 -1.93 -29.17
C ASP A 548 -17.90 -3.11 -30.06
N THR A 549 -17.98 -4.30 -29.44
CA THR A 549 -18.42 -5.55 -30.09
C THR A 549 -19.82 -5.93 -29.60
N ALA A 550 -20.55 -6.70 -30.41
CA ALA A 550 -21.83 -7.24 -29.98
C ALA A 550 -21.65 -8.16 -28.74
N PRO A 551 -22.57 -8.12 -27.76
CA PRO A 551 -22.54 -9.00 -26.61
C PRO A 551 -22.75 -10.47 -27.03
N MET A 552 -22.28 -11.39 -26.20
CA MET A 552 -22.47 -12.82 -26.40
C MET A 552 -23.94 -13.21 -26.21
N ASP A 553 -24.52 -13.98 -27.13
CA ASP A 553 -25.84 -14.59 -26.95
C ASP A 553 -25.70 -15.81 -26.03
N ILE A 554 -26.34 -15.79 -24.86
CA ILE A 554 -26.30 -16.89 -23.90
C ILE A 554 -27.65 -17.63 -23.91
N TYR A 555 -27.60 -18.93 -24.19
CA TYR A 555 -28.75 -19.82 -24.25
C TYR A 555 -29.08 -20.37 -22.85
N ASP A 556 -29.51 -19.49 -21.94
CA ASP A 556 -29.70 -19.74 -20.51
C ASP A 556 -30.62 -20.94 -20.21
N THR A 557 -31.79 -21.00 -20.85
CA THR A 557 -32.79 -22.05 -20.62
C THR A 557 -32.29 -23.42 -21.06
N GLU A 558 -31.59 -23.51 -22.20
CA GLU A 558 -31.04 -24.78 -22.66
C GLU A 558 -29.82 -25.21 -21.82
N ILE A 559 -29.01 -24.26 -21.33
CA ILE A 559 -27.88 -24.56 -20.43
C ILE A 559 -28.39 -25.11 -19.08
N LEU A 560 -29.47 -24.55 -18.54
CA LEU A 560 -30.11 -25.06 -17.32
C LEU A 560 -30.73 -26.45 -17.53
N GLN A 561 -31.31 -26.71 -18.71
CA GLN A 561 -31.79 -28.06 -19.07
C GLN A 561 -30.62 -29.04 -19.13
N PHE A 562 -29.49 -28.67 -19.74
CA PHE A 562 -28.28 -29.47 -19.74
C PHE A 562 -27.80 -29.77 -18.31
N ALA A 563 -27.77 -28.79 -17.41
CA ALA A 563 -27.41 -29.00 -16.00
C ALA A 563 -28.30 -30.05 -15.31
N GLU A 564 -29.60 -30.02 -15.58
CA GLU A 564 -30.55 -31.00 -15.05
C GLU A 564 -30.33 -32.40 -15.60
N GLU A 565 -30.16 -32.52 -16.91
CA GLU A 565 -29.86 -33.79 -17.57
C GLU A 565 -28.52 -34.36 -17.11
N HIS A 566 -27.49 -33.52 -17.02
CA HIS A 566 -26.16 -33.87 -16.52
C HIS A 566 -26.23 -34.46 -15.11
N PHE A 567 -26.94 -33.79 -14.19
CA PHE A 567 -27.07 -34.24 -12.81
C PHE A 567 -27.83 -35.58 -12.68
N ARG A 568 -28.87 -35.78 -13.50
CA ARG A 568 -29.70 -36.99 -13.48
C ARG A 568 -29.04 -38.19 -14.16
N ASN A 569 -28.34 -37.97 -15.27
CA ASN A 569 -27.77 -39.03 -16.09
C ASN A 569 -26.46 -39.59 -15.51
N GLN A 570 -25.84 -38.88 -14.56
CA GLN A 570 -24.58 -39.29 -13.94
C GLN A 570 -24.78 -39.74 -12.50
N SER A 571 -24.09 -40.82 -12.16
CA SER A 571 -23.99 -41.33 -10.79
C SER A 571 -23.19 -40.35 -9.92
N TYR A 572 -23.56 -40.29 -8.64
CA TYR A 572 -22.86 -39.51 -7.63
C TYR A 572 -21.34 -39.72 -7.64
N ASP A 573 -20.94 -40.99 -7.78
CA ASP A 573 -19.55 -41.44 -7.76
C ASP A 573 -18.77 -41.16 -9.06
N TYR A 574 -19.44 -40.85 -10.16
CA TYR A 574 -18.82 -40.77 -11.49
C TYR A 574 -19.46 -39.68 -12.36
N GLY A 575 -18.66 -38.65 -12.67
CA GLY A 575 -18.98 -37.63 -13.68
C GLY A 575 -19.68 -36.39 -13.16
N ARG A 576 -20.36 -36.42 -12.00
CA ARG A 576 -21.04 -35.23 -11.45
C ARG A 576 -20.04 -34.12 -11.16
N TRP A 577 -20.34 -32.93 -11.65
CA TRP A 577 -19.48 -31.77 -11.45
C TRP A 577 -19.69 -31.15 -10.08
N ASN A 578 -18.59 -30.88 -9.38
CA ASN A 578 -18.58 -30.00 -8.22
C ASN A 578 -18.57 -28.51 -8.64
N GLY A 579 -18.76 -27.59 -7.68
CA GLY A 579 -18.82 -26.16 -7.96
C GLY A 579 -17.56 -25.60 -8.65
N ARG A 580 -16.36 -26.13 -8.34
CA ARG A 580 -15.11 -25.74 -9.01
C ARG A 580 -15.08 -26.24 -10.46
N GLN A 581 -15.52 -27.47 -10.72
CA GLN A 581 -15.62 -28.04 -12.07
C GLN A 581 -16.65 -27.29 -12.92
N ILE A 582 -17.80 -26.90 -12.35
CA ILE A 582 -18.81 -26.08 -13.03
C ILE A 582 -18.18 -24.75 -13.45
N ARG A 583 -17.53 -24.02 -12.54
CA ARG A 583 -16.86 -22.75 -12.85
C ARG A 583 -15.82 -22.88 -13.97
N ASN A 584 -14.99 -23.93 -13.91
CA ASN A 584 -14.01 -24.22 -14.95
C ASN A 584 -14.68 -24.54 -16.28
N ALA A 585 -15.78 -25.29 -16.27
CA ALA A 585 -16.54 -25.63 -17.46
C ALA A 585 -17.11 -24.38 -18.15
N PHE A 586 -17.64 -23.41 -17.39
CA PHE A 586 -18.08 -22.12 -17.94
C PHE A 586 -16.94 -21.34 -18.59
N SER A 587 -15.75 -21.28 -17.95
CA SER A 587 -14.57 -20.62 -18.52
C SER A 587 -14.12 -21.26 -19.85
N ILE A 588 -14.09 -22.60 -19.89
CA ILE A 588 -13.74 -23.35 -21.10
C ILE A 588 -14.81 -23.16 -22.18
N ALA A 589 -16.09 -23.26 -21.83
CA ALA A 589 -17.20 -23.13 -22.76
C ALA A 589 -17.27 -21.71 -23.37
N ALA A 590 -17.08 -20.66 -22.56
CA ALA A 590 -16.98 -19.28 -23.06
C ALA A 590 -15.79 -19.11 -24.01
N SER A 591 -14.62 -19.66 -23.66
CA SER A 591 -13.44 -19.63 -24.53
C SER A 591 -13.67 -20.36 -25.86
N LEU A 592 -14.37 -21.49 -25.83
CA LEU A 592 -14.72 -22.28 -27.02
C LEU A 592 -15.71 -21.52 -27.91
N ALA A 593 -16.71 -20.87 -27.32
CA ALA A 593 -17.66 -20.01 -28.04
C ALA A 593 -16.94 -18.86 -28.78
N HIS A 594 -15.99 -18.20 -28.13
CA HIS A 594 -15.15 -17.16 -28.76
C HIS A 594 -14.31 -17.72 -29.91
N PHE A 595 -13.71 -18.90 -29.73
CA PHE A 595 -12.91 -19.56 -30.77
C PHE A 595 -13.74 -19.92 -32.01
N GLU A 596 -14.96 -20.45 -31.81
CA GLU A 596 -15.86 -20.80 -32.91
C GLU A 596 -16.35 -19.58 -33.70
N ALA A 597 -16.61 -18.46 -33.01
CA ALA A 597 -16.99 -17.21 -33.64
C ALA A 597 -15.83 -16.60 -34.45
N ALA A 598 -14.60 -16.65 -33.94
CA ALA A 598 -13.42 -16.17 -34.65
C ALA A 598 -13.16 -16.91 -35.98
N GLY A 599 -13.51 -18.20 -36.05
CA GLY A 599 -13.40 -19.00 -37.28
C GLY A 599 -14.41 -18.65 -38.37
N LYS A 600 -15.45 -17.83 -38.08
CA LYS A 600 -16.53 -17.47 -39.01
C LYS A 600 -16.85 -15.97 -38.90
N PRO A 601 -16.22 -15.10 -39.71
CA PRO A 601 -16.41 -13.65 -39.61
C PRO A 601 -17.89 -13.27 -39.82
N GLY A 602 -18.44 -12.48 -38.90
CA GLY A 602 -19.84 -12.00 -38.92
C GLY A 602 -20.84 -12.84 -38.12
N ARG A 603 -20.42 -13.92 -37.46
CA ARG A 603 -21.27 -14.68 -36.54
C ARG A 603 -21.15 -14.11 -35.12
N ALA A 604 -22.28 -13.84 -34.47
CA ALA A 604 -22.30 -13.48 -33.06
C ALA A 604 -21.67 -14.59 -32.21
N VAL A 605 -21.03 -14.23 -31.10
CA VAL A 605 -20.53 -15.20 -30.13
C VAL A 605 -21.72 -15.79 -29.42
N GLN A 606 -21.83 -17.12 -29.36
CA GLN A 606 -22.99 -17.79 -28.79
C GLN A 606 -22.53 -18.87 -27.81
N LEU A 607 -22.97 -18.81 -26.56
CA LEU A 607 -22.71 -19.84 -25.57
C LEU A 607 -23.88 -20.84 -25.56
N ARG A 608 -23.60 -22.09 -25.93
CA ARG A 608 -24.63 -23.11 -26.12
C ARG A 608 -24.35 -24.39 -25.32
N PRO A 609 -25.36 -25.25 -25.08
CA PRO A 609 -25.18 -26.51 -24.39
C PRO A 609 -24.14 -27.45 -25.02
N GLU A 610 -23.95 -27.40 -26.34
CA GLU A 610 -22.97 -28.27 -27.02
C GLU A 610 -21.53 -28.01 -26.54
N HIS A 611 -21.21 -26.78 -26.13
CA HIS A 611 -19.90 -26.46 -25.56
C HIS A 611 -19.69 -27.17 -24.23
N PHE A 612 -20.73 -27.24 -23.39
CA PHE A 612 -20.67 -27.96 -22.11
C PHE A 612 -20.64 -29.48 -22.31
N GLN A 613 -21.32 -30.01 -23.32
CA GLN A 613 -21.23 -31.43 -23.70
C GLN A 613 -19.79 -31.82 -24.08
N GLN A 614 -19.09 -30.98 -24.84
CA GLN A 614 -17.68 -31.24 -25.18
C GLN A 614 -16.77 -31.26 -23.93
N VAL A 615 -16.98 -30.32 -23.00
CA VAL A 615 -16.24 -30.30 -21.71
C VAL A 615 -16.55 -31.55 -20.88
N GLN A 616 -17.81 -31.99 -20.89
CA GLN A 616 -18.27 -33.20 -20.20
C GLN A 616 -17.62 -34.46 -20.78
N GLU A 617 -17.59 -34.61 -22.11
CA GLU A 617 -16.93 -35.73 -22.76
C GLU A 617 -15.45 -35.83 -22.40
N ALA A 618 -14.73 -34.70 -22.42
CA ALA A 618 -13.32 -34.64 -22.03
C ALA A 618 -13.11 -35.02 -20.55
N THR A 619 -13.96 -34.53 -19.65
CA THR A 619 -13.88 -34.82 -18.21
C THR A 619 -14.21 -36.29 -17.91
N LEU A 620 -15.24 -36.83 -18.56
CA LEU A 620 -15.65 -38.23 -18.40
C LEU A 620 -14.57 -39.22 -18.85
N LEU A 621 -13.80 -38.88 -19.89
CA LEU A 621 -12.67 -39.71 -20.33
C LEU A 621 -11.61 -39.84 -19.22
N TYR A 622 -11.29 -38.73 -18.55
CA TYR A 622 -10.36 -38.73 -17.41
C TYR A 622 -10.91 -39.54 -16.23
N ASP A 623 -12.18 -39.32 -15.85
CA ASP A 623 -12.82 -40.03 -14.75
C ASP A 623 -12.87 -41.54 -15.00
N ARG A 624 -13.19 -41.97 -16.23
CA ARG A 624 -13.16 -43.39 -16.63
C ARG A 624 -11.75 -43.97 -16.58
N TYR A 625 -10.75 -43.23 -17.06
CA TYR A 625 -9.35 -43.67 -16.98
C TYR A 625 -8.90 -43.84 -15.53
N ARG A 626 -9.23 -42.89 -14.66
CA ARG A 626 -8.88 -42.92 -13.24
C ARG A 626 -9.61 -44.04 -12.51
N ALA A 627 -10.88 -44.27 -12.83
CA ALA A 627 -11.67 -45.40 -12.35
C ALA A 627 -11.09 -46.77 -12.77
N SER A 628 -10.39 -46.84 -13.90
CA SER A 628 -9.72 -48.09 -14.35
C SER A 628 -8.48 -48.45 -13.52
N ILE A 629 -7.90 -47.48 -12.81
CA ILE A 629 -6.68 -47.66 -11.99
C ILE A 629 -7.02 -47.88 -10.52
N LEU A 630 -8.02 -47.16 -10.01
CA LEU A 630 -8.37 -47.15 -8.59
C LEU A 630 -9.37 -48.25 -8.21
N THR A 631 -9.34 -48.71 -6.95
CA THR A 631 -10.18 -49.79 -6.42
C THR A 631 -11.65 -49.40 -6.16
N GLY A 632 -12.01 -48.13 -6.39
CA GLY A 632 -13.34 -47.59 -6.13
C GLY A 632 -13.47 -46.12 -6.54
N SER A 633 -14.63 -45.52 -6.27
CA SER A 633 -14.84 -44.07 -6.38
C SER A 633 -14.08 -43.31 -5.30
N ASP A 634 -13.92 -42.00 -5.47
CA ASP A 634 -13.21 -41.15 -4.49
C ASP A 634 -13.86 -41.19 -3.11
N GLY A 635 -15.20 -41.20 -3.04
CA GLY A 635 -15.94 -41.34 -1.79
C GLY A 635 -15.69 -42.70 -1.12
N LYS A 636 -15.67 -43.78 -1.90
CA LYS A 636 -15.40 -45.13 -1.39
C LYS A 636 -13.97 -45.27 -0.87
N ILE A 637 -12.98 -44.74 -1.61
CA ILE A 637 -11.57 -44.75 -1.18
C ILE A 637 -11.40 -43.89 0.08
N ALA A 638 -12.03 -42.71 0.14
CA ALA A 638 -12.01 -41.87 1.33
C ALA A 638 -12.63 -42.57 2.55
N ARG A 639 -13.66 -43.39 2.35
CA ARG A 639 -14.29 -44.21 3.40
C ARG A 639 -13.39 -45.37 3.83
N GLU A 640 -12.74 -46.06 2.88
CA GLU A 640 -11.78 -47.14 3.16
C GLU A 640 -10.54 -46.66 3.93
N LEU A 641 -10.08 -45.44 3.66
CA LEU A 641 -8.99 -44.78 4.37
C LEU A 641 -9.42 -44.08 5.67
N GLU A 642 -10.68 -44.30 6.10
CA GLU A 642 -11.28 -43.66 7.28
C GLU A 642 -11.24 -42.12 7.27
N ALA A 643 -11.01 -41.51 6.11
CA ALA A 643 -10.81 -40.08 5.96
C ALA A 643 -12.13 -39.30 5.96
N ARG A 644 -13.18 -39.84 5.33
CA ARG A 644 -14.50 -39.19 5.21
C ARG A 644 -15.59 -40.20 4.88
N ASN A 645 -16.81 -39.96 5.37
CA ASN A 645 -18.00 -40.70 4.94
C ASN A 645 -18.96 -39.75 4.23
N ASP A 646 -19.08 -39.88 2.91
CA ASP A 646 -19.92 -39.00 2.08
C ASP A 646 -21.42 -39.35 2.18
N ASP A 647 -21.74 -40.58 2.58
CA ASP A 647 -23.11 -41.08 2.72
C ASP A 647 -23.75 -40.70 4.08
N PHE A 648 -23.04 -39.92 4.90
CA PHE A 648 -23.45 -39.62 6.27
C PHE A 648 -24.79 -38.85 6.32
N GLY A 649 -25.80 -39.50 6.92
CA GLY A 649 -27.14 -38.94 7.13
C GLY A 649 -28.13 -39.18 5.98
N GLU A 650 -27.75 -39.93 4.94
CA GLU A 650 -28.75 -40.72 4.20
C GLU A 650 -29.12 -41.94 5.04
N ALA A 651 -30.30 -42.53 4.87
CA ALA A 651 -30.80 -43.60 5.74
C ALA A 651 -29.82 -44.80 5.77
N ASP A 652 -28.93 -44.79 6.76
CA ASP A 652 -27.78 -45.67 6.83
C ASP A 652 -28.27 -47.06 7.26
N ASN A 653 -28.46 -47.96 6.28
CA ASN A 653 -28.66 -49.40 6.52
C ASN A 653 -27.32 -50.11 6.86
N TYR A 654 -26.26 -49.36 7.14
CA TYR A 654 -24.93 -49.90 7.41
C TYR A 654 -24.55 -49.75 8.88
N GLN A 655 -24.73 -50.81 9.67
CA GLN A 655 -24.13 -50.92 11.00
C GLN A 655 -22.60 -51.01 10.86
N LYS A 656 -21.87 -50.02 11.38
CA LYS A 656 -20.44 -50.16 11.67
C LYS A 656 -20.26 -51.42 12.53
N PRO A 657 -19.41 -52.40 12.18
CA PRO A 657 -19.17 -53.54 13.04
C PRO A 657 -18.47 -53.05 14.31
N GLY A 658 -19.23 -52.85 15.39
CA GLY A 658 -18.71 -52.45 16.71
C GLY A 658 -19.40 -51.28 17.41
N LEU A 659 -20.26 -50.49 16.74
CA LEU A 659 -21.12 -49.53 17.46
C LEU A 659 -22.51 -50.13 17.66
N ALA A 660 -22.78 -50.62 18.86
CA ALA A 660 -24.12 -50.98 19.28
C ALA A 660 -25.00 -49.73 19.25
N ALA A 661 -26.10 -49.78 18.52
CA ALA A 661 -27.12 -48.74 18.47
C ALA A 661 -27.71 -48.55 19.89
N THR A 662 -27.50 -47.38 20.49
CA THR A 662 -28.33 -46.93 21.60
C THR A 662 -29.69 -46.50 21.04
N ALA A 663 -30.75 -47.11 21.57
CA ALA A 663 -32.14 -46.83 21.24
C ALA A 663 -32.51 -45.35 21.50
N PRO A 664 -33.51 -44.80 20.81
CA PRO A 664 -34.01 -43.46 21.09
C PRO A 664 -34.56 -43.39 22.53
N LEU A 665 -34.11 -42.37 23.27
CA LEU A 665 -34.53 -42.08 24.64
C LEU A 665 -36.04 -41.81 24.70
N ASP A 666 -36.71 -42.66 25.47
CA ASP A 666 -38.10 -42.50 25.89
C ASP A 666 -38.20 -41.41 26.96
N ASP A 667 -39.30 -40.67 26.91
CA ASP A 667 -39.62 -39.49 27.72
C ASP A 667 -39.96 -39.94 29.15
N GLY A 668 -39.13 -39.62 30.15
CA GLY A 668 -39.44 -40.07 31.51
C GLY A 668 -38.41 -39.78 32.62
N SER A 669 -38.76 -38.80 33.46
CA SER A 669 -38.34 -38.60 34.86
C SER A 669 -36.87 -38.24 35.15
N ILE A 670 -36.72 -36.97 35.54
CA ILE A 670 -35.61 -36.38 36.27
C ILE A 670 -35.55 -36.95 37.69
N SER A 671 -34.41 -37.48 38.11
CA SER A 671 -33.94 -37.44 39.51
C SER A 671 -32.47 -37.84 39.63
N GLU A 672 -31.69 -36.98 40.31
CA GLU A 672 -30.47 -37.28 41.09
C GLU A 672 -29.17 -37.65 40.33
N VAL A 673 -27.94 -37.24 40.66
CA VAL A 673 -27.28 -36.30 41.62
C VAL A 673 -25.74 -36.46 41.40
N LEU A 674 -24.94 -35.39 41.58
CA LEU A 674 -23.46 -35.35 41.82
C LEU A 674 -22.52 -35.74 40.64
N THR A 675 -21.30 -35.21 40.43
CA THR A 675 -20.43 -34.23 41.12
C THR A 675 -19.37 -33.73 40.13
N VAL A 676 -18.93 -32.50 40.35
CA VAL A 676 -17.82 -31.81 39.70
C VAL A 676 -16.47 -32.47 40.04
N GLU A 677 -15.60 -32.62 39.03
CA GLU A 677 -14.16 -32.31 39.12
C GLU A 677 -13.72 -31.63 37.82
#